data_AF-A0A7W1Z6E2-F1
#
_entry.id   AF-A0A7W1Z6E2-F1
#
_cell.length_a   1.000
_cell.length_b   1.000
_cell.length_c   1.000
_cell.angle_alpha   90.00
_cell.angle_beta   90.00
_cell.angle_gamma   90.00
#
_symmetry.space_group_name_H-M   'P 1'
#
loop_
_entity.id
_entity.type
_entity.pdbx_description
1 polymer ?
#
loop_
_entity_poly.entity_id
_entity_poly.type
_entity_poly.pdbx_seq_one_letter_code
_entity_poly.pdbx_strand_id
1 'polypeptide(L)'
;MAFVRRVGLKSVLFTYDMESGRERPLWDGLSHDQQEAWAIFGAYPTMAWMPDGRSIVLWAQGKIWRVNAATGGATQIPFRAQVKQSITEAVRFQQQVAPDRFDVKMLRWVSVAPDGRSVLYQALGKLWIRDLPNGTPRRLTRDEANSELHPAWSADGRSIVYTTWNDRELGAIWTMRRDGSSRRKVTSKPGHYVEPSFSHDGRRIVFRRIGSDGLRSNLHSRDPGVYWIAATGGEPTRITQTGTQPRFNRAGDRIYLTTSEPGRAPNEPNRTGFASVNLSGGERIVHLISDNASQITLSPDDRYVAWVERFQVYMAPFTPTGQTVTLAPRSTAYPVRQVTRDAGLNLHWAQDGRRLYWSLGPELFQRDVSRTFAFAAEGADTVPAKPDTVGVRIGFQTDADRPTGILALVGATVIPMRGDSVIPNATVVIDRNRIVAVGPSSSVQIPAGARRVDVAGRYIMPGLIDVHAHIGTGSAGISPQTNWGYLANLAFGVTTMHDPSNNTEMVFANAEMLRAGRAIGPRLFSTGTILYGAEGGARAVVNSYEDALSHLRRLKAVGAFSVKSYNQPRRDSRQQIVEAARALGMMVVPEGGSTYHWNMTHVLDGHTGLEHNIPVAPLYNDALTLISSSKTGYTPTLIVNYGGLSGEYYWYQESNVWENG
;
A
#
# COMPACT_ATOMS: atom_id res chain seq x y z
N MET A 1 -28.35 20.72 36.32
CA MET A 1 -27.63 19.77 35.42
C MET A 1 -26.15 19.73 35.80
N ALA A 2 -25.42 18.65 35.51
CA ALA A 2 -23.96 18.61 35.58
C ALA A 2 -23.37 18.41 34.18
N PHE A 3 -22.23 19.03 33.88
CA PHE A 3 -21.52 18.90 32.61
C PHE A 3 -20.01 19.01 32.82
N VAL A 4 -19.21 18.52 31.88
CA VAL A 4 -17.76 18.69 31.88
C VAL A 4 -17.41 19.66 30.75
N ARG A 5 -16.50 20.60 31.03
CA ARG A 5 -15.89 21.44 29.98
C ARG A 5 -14.43 21.69 30.27
N ARG A 6 -13.71 22.17 29.25
CA ARG A 6 -12.33 22.58 29.40
C ARG A 6 -12.21 24.01 29.94
N VAL A 7 -11.29 24.20 30.89
CA VAL A 7 -10.88 25.50 31.44
C VAL A 7 -9.35 25.55 31.36
N GLY A 8 -8.82 26.29 30.38
CA GLY A 8 -7.40 26.24 30.05
C GLY A 8 -6.96 24.82 29.66
N LEU A 9 -5.95 24.28 30.36
CA LEU A 9 -5.42 22.93 30.11
C LEU A 9 -6.09 21.83 30.94
N LYS A 10 -7.16 22.15 31.67
CA LYS A 10 -7.85 21.21 32.57
C LYS A 10 -9.27 20.92 32.11
N SER A 11 -9.69 19.67 32.26
CA SER A 11 -11.09 19.28 32.22
C SER A 11 -11.69 19.51 33.60
N VAL A 12 -12.83 20.19 33.68
CA VAL A 12 -13.44 20.59 34.95
C VAL A 12 -14.92 20.20 34.95
N LEU A 13 -15.37 19.62 36.06
CA LEU A 13 -16.77 19.32 36.31
C LEU A 13 -17.50 20.60 36.73
N PHE A 14 -18.66 20.85 36.14
CA PHE A 14 -19.52 22.00 36.44
C PHE A 14 -20.93 21.57 36.83
N THR A 15 -21.60 22.42 37.59
CA THR A 15 -23.07 22.46 37.69
C THR A 15 -23.63 23.62 36.88
N TYR A 16 -24.75 23.37 36.21
CA TYR A 16 -25.58 24.38 35.57
C TYR A 16 -26.95 24.44 36.26
N ASP A 17 -27.30 25.61 36.76
CA ASP A 17 -28.62 25.92 37.29
C ASP A 17 -29.57 26.29 36.15
N MET A 18 -30.64 25.51 35.97
CA MET A 18 -31.53 25.66 34.81
C MET A 18 -32.39 26.91 34.84
N GLU A 19 -32.66 27.45 36.03
CA GLU A 19 -33.53 28.61 36.22
C GLU A 19 -32.76 29.92 36.04
N SER A 20 -31.61 30.04 36.69
CA SER A 20 -30.76 31.24 36.65
C SER A 20 -29.75 31.24 35.50
N GLY A 21 -29.51 30.10 34.86
CA GLY A 21 -28.45 29.93 33.86
C GLY A 21 -27.03 29.95 34.44
N ARG A 22 -26.88 29.92 35.77
CA ARG A 22 -25.58 30.03 36.43
C ARG A 22 -24.77 28.74 36.29
N GLU A 23 -23.56 28.89 35.75
CA GLU A 23 -22.52 27.85 35.74
C GLU A 23 -21.58 27.99 36.94
N ARG A 24 -21.24 26.88 37.59
CA ARG A 24 -20.27 26.87 38.69
C ARG A 24 -19.30 25.70 38.57
N PRO A 25 -17.97 25.95 38.62
CA PRO A 25 -16.98 24.89 38.66
C PRO A 25 -17.08 24.14 39.99
N LEU A 26 -17.01 22.81 39.92
CA LEU A 26 -17.05 21.91 41.08
C LEU A 26 -15.72 21.27 41.38
N TRP A 27 -15.09 20.65 40.38
CA TRP A 27 -13.90 19.83 40.59
C TRP A 27 -13.04 19.74 39.33
N ASP A 28 -11.74 19.98 39.45
CA ASP A 28 -10.77 19.98 38.35
C ASP A 28 -9.84 18.75 38.36
N GLY A 29 -10.11 17.76 39.21
CA GLY A 29 -9.36 16.50 39.30
C GLY A 29 -9.73 15.46 38.24
N LEU A 30 -10.33 15.88 37.13
CA LEU A 30 -10.68 15.00 36.02
C LEU A 30 -9.42 14.50 35.27
N SER A 31 -9.53 13.37 34.58
CA SER A 31 -8.48 12.92 33.66
C SER A 31 -8.37 13.87 32.46
N HIS A 32 -7.24 13.85 31.74
CA HIS A 32 -7.16 14.53 30.45
C HIS A 32 -8.23 13.95 29.50
N ASP A 33 -9.03 14.83 28.92
CA ASP A 33 -10.13 14.48 28.02
C ASP A 33 -9.67 14.49 26.55
N GLN A 34 -10.50 13.97 25.64
CA GLN A 34 -10.15 13.84 24.22
C GLN A 34 -10.75 14.93 23.31
N GLN A 35 -11.10 16.12 23.83
CA GLN A 35 -11.70 17.18 23.00
C GLN A 35 -10.77 17.71 21.89
N GLU A 36 -9.43 17.55 21.99
CA GLU A 36 -8.48 17.88 20.92
C GLU A 36 -8.42 16.84 19.80
N ALA A 37 -9.04 15.68 20.00
CA ALA A 37 -8.96 14.54 19.09
C ALA A 37 -10.35 14.12 18.58
N TRP A 38 -10.39 13.09 17.72
CA TRP A 38 -11.63 12.50 17.24
C TRP A 38 -12.29 11.64 18.34
N ALA A 39 -13.16 12.26 19.14
CA ALA A 39 -13.85 11.62 20.26
C ALA A 39 -15.16 10.90 19.84
N ILE A 40 -15.09 9.98 18.88
CA ILE A 40 -16.26 9.31 18.26
C ILE A 40 -17.11 8.52 19.27
N PHE A 41 -16.54 8.18 20.44
CA PHE A 41 -17.21 7.44 21.53
C PHE A 41 -17.35 8.27 22.82
N GLY A 42 -17.21 9.60 22.72
CA GLY A 42 -17.28 10.54 23.84
C GLY A 42 -15.91 11.02 24.31
N ALA A 43 -15.82 12.30 24.71
CA ALA A 43 -14.56 12.93 25.10
C ALA A 43 -14.16 12.68 26.57
N TYR A 44 -15.12 12.30 27.41
CA TYR A 44 -14.91 12.05 28.83
C TYR A 44 -15.82 10.90 29.32
N PRO A 45 -15.36 10.04 30.24
CA PRO A 45 -16.20 8.99 30.83
C PRO A 45 -17.47 9.54 31.49
N THR A 46 -18.49 8.69 31.57
CA THR A 46 -19.81 9.05 32.08
C THR A 46 -19.77 9.42 33.58
N MET A 47 -20.67 10.32 33.97
CA MET A 47 -20.95 10.67 35.36
C MET A 47 -22.42 10.45 35.67
N ALA A 48 -22.74 10.23 36.95
CA ALA A 48 -24.11 10.05 37.41
C ALA A 48 -24.35 10.82 38.71
N TRP A 49 -25.54 11.39 38.86
CA TRP A 49 -25.99 11.92 40.14
C TRP A 49 -26.35 10.80 41.09
N MET A 50 -26.00 10.96 42.36
CA MET A 50 -26.56 10.13 43.43
C MET A 50 -28.08 10.41 43.56
N PRO A 51 -28.89 9.44 44.00
CA PRO A 51 -30.35 9.62 44.12
C PRO A 51 -30.78 10.77 45.02
N ASP A 52 -29.94 11.17 45.98
CA ASP A 52 -30.19 12.29 46.89
C ASP A 52 -29.93 13.68 46.27
N GLY A 53 -29.40 13.73 45.03
CA GLY A 53 -29.04 14.96 44.34
C GLY A 53 -27.89 15.75 45.00
N ARG A 54 -27.18 15.19 45.98
CA ARG A 54 -26.14 15.90 46.74
C ARG A 54 -24.73 15.66 46.23
N SER A 55 -24.52 14.60 45.46
CA SER A 55 -23.20 14.23 44.94
C SER A 55 -23.27 13.67 43.54
N ILE A 56 -22.17 13.79 42.82
CA ILE A 56 -21.96 13.22 41.49
C ILE A 56 -20.88 12.14 41.62
N VAL A 57 -21.13 10.95 41.06
CA VAL A 57 -20.16 9.87 40.95
C VAL A 57 -19.64 9.81 39.53
N LEU A 58 -18.31 9.71 39.39
CA LEU A 58 -17.65 9.67 38.10
C LEU A 58 -16.31 8.94 38.16
N TRP A 59 -15.80 8.51 37.01
CA TRP A 59 -14.44 7.98 36.89
C TRP A 59 -13.46 9.09 36.54
N ALA A 60 -12.32 9.10 37.22
CA ALA A 60 -11.17 9.97 36.92
C ALA A 60 -9.90 9.38 37.52
N GLN A 61 -8.75 9.62 36.89
CA GLN A 61 -7.43 9.23 37.42
C GLN A 61 -7.32 7.73 37.75
N GLY A 62 -8.02 6.87 37.01
CA GLY A 62 -8.04 5.42 37.24
C GLY A 62 -8.82 5.00 38.50
N LYS A 63 -9.64 5.89 39.07
CA LYS A 63 -10.45 5.67 40.28
C LYS A 63 -11.89 6.12 40.06
N ILE A 64 -12.77 5.70 40.98
CA ILE A 64 -14.14 6.22 41.09
C ILE A 64 -14.15 7.29 42.17
N TRP A 65 -14.75 8.44 41.88
CA TRP A 65 -14.84 9.59 42.77
C TRP A 65 -16.29 9.95 43.04
N ARG A 66 -16.56 10.35 44.28
CA ARG A 66 -17.80 11.03 44.68
C ARG A 66 -17.48 12.49 44.95
N VAL A 67 -18.05 13.38 44.15
CA VAL A 67 -17.89 14.83 44.24
C VAL A 67 -19.15 15.44 44.85
N ASN A 68 -19.02 16.15 45.97
CA ASN A 68 -20.12 16.86 46.61
C ASN A 68 -20.57 18.02 45.72
N ALA A 69 -21.85 18.06 45.38
CA ALA A 69 -22.39 19.04 44.45
C ALA A 69 -22.49 20.45 45.03
N ALA A 70 -22.52 20.62 46.36
CA ALA A 70 -22.51 21.94 46.99
C ALA A 70 -21.07 22.48 47.13
N THR A 71 -20.16 21.67 47.68
CA THR A 71 -18.82 22.12 48.08
C THR A 71 -17.72 21.87 47.06
N GLY A 72 -17.93 20.96 46.09
CA GLY A 72 -16.86 20.49 45.19
C GLY A 72 -15.89 19.48 45.83
N GLY A 73 -16.06 19.16 47.12
CA GLY A 73 -15.22 18.19 47.81
C GLY A 73 -15.31 16.80 47.19
N ALA A 74 -14.18 16.22 46.81
CA ALA A 74 -14.08 14.91 46.17
C ALA A 74 -13.55 13.85 47.13
N THR A 75 -14.20 12.69 47.17
CA THR A 75 -13.76 11.53 47.94
C THR A 75 -13.64 10.32 47.03
N GLN A 76 -12.53 9.58 47.13
CA GLN A 76 -12.36 8.36 46.37
C GLN A 76 -13.32 7.29 46.90
N ILE A 77 -14.04 6.61 46.01
CA ILE A 77 -14.78 5.40 46.33
C ILE A 77 -13.82 4.21 46.15
N PRO A 78 -13.47 3.46 47.21
CA PRO A 78 -12.64 2.27 47.07
C PRO A 78 -13.32 1.25 46.15
N PHE A 79 -12.56 0.77 45.16
CA PHE A 79 -13.04 -0.21 44.20
C PHE A 79 -11.93 -1.21 43.88
N ARG A 80 -12.30 -2.49 43.80
CA ARG A 80 -11.46 -3.58 43.31
C ARG A 80 -12.32 -4.49 42.46
N ALA A 81 -11.84 -4.81 41.26
CA ALA A 81 -12.41 -5.87 40.43
C ALA A 81 -11.36 -6.94 40.18
N GLN A 82 -11.79 -8.20 40.16
CA GLN A 82 -11.01 -9.30 39.61
C GLN A 82 -11.53 -9.58 38.22
N VAL A 83 -10.65 -9.53 37.23
CA VAL A 83 -11.02 -9.72 35.82
C VAL A 83 -10.20 -10.88 35.27
N LYS A 84 -10.89 -11.91 34.75
CA LYS A 84 -10.28 -12.99 33.98
C LYS A 84 -10.48 -12.67 32.49
N GLN A 85 -9.39 -12.55 31.75
CA GLN A 85 -9.40 -12.32 30.30
C GLN A 85 -8.68 -13.45 29.56
N SER A 86 -9.14 -13.74 28.35
CA SER A 86 -8.46 -14.67 27.43
C SER A 86 -7.78 -13.86 26.33
N ILE A 87 -6.49 -14.14 26.10
CA ILE A 87 -5.69 -13.50 25.05
C ILE A 87 -5.38 -14.55 23.99
N THR A 88 -5.67 -14.24 22.74
CA THR A 88 -5.25 -15.07 21.60
C THR A 88 -3.77 -14.84 21.34
N GLU A 89 -3.01 -15.91 21.08
CA GLU A 89 -1.58 -15.76 20.82
C GLU A 89 -1.31 -14.89 19.59
N ALA A 90 -0.45 -13.88 19.75
CA ALA A 90 -0.07 -12.98 18.67
C ALA A 90 0.59 -13.73 17.50
N VAL A 91 0.12 -13.49 16.27
CA VAL A 91 0.74 -14.08 15.08
C VAL A 91 2.12 -13.48 14.83
N ARG A 92 3.17 -14.30 14.83
CA ARG A 92 4.58 -13.90 14.59
C ARG A 92 5.30 -15.01 13.85
N PHE A 93 5.97 -14.67 12.75
CA PHE A 93 6.63 -15.63 11.89
C PHE A 93 8.01 -15.13 11.45
N GLN A 94 9.03 -15.97 11.58
CA GLN A 94 10.40 -15.64 11.18
C GLN A 94 10.49 -15.42 9.67
N GLN A 95 11.20 -14.36 9.26
CA GLN A 95 11.42 -14.03 7.85
C GLN A 95 12.89 -14.11 7.49
N GLN A 96 13.20 -14.62 6.29
CA GLN A 96 14.56 -14.59 5.76
C GLN A 96 14.85 -13.19 5.18
N VAL A 97 15.62 -12.39 5.92
CA VAL A 97 15.84 -10.96 5.60
C VAL A 97 16.90 -10.69 4.52
N ALA A 98 17.75 -11.67 4.23
CA ALA A 98 18.83 -11.56 3.25
C ALA A 98 19.12 -12.92 2.60
N PRO A 99 18.19 -13.47 1.81
CA PRO A 99 18.43 -14.70 1.05
C PRO A 99 19.46 -14.48 -0.06
N ASP A 100 20.13 -15.55 -0.49
CA ASP A 100 21.12 -15.47 -1.57
C ASP A 100 20.44 -15.31 -2.95
N ARG A 101 19.26 -15.90 -3.10
CA ARG A 101 18.40 -15.80 -4.30
C ARG A 101 16.96 -15.56 -3.87
N PHE A 102 16.18 -14.90 -4.70
CA PHE A 102 14.76 -14.67 -4.42
C PHE A 102 13.90 -14.78 -5.68
N ASP A 103 12.63 -15.14 -5.46
CA ASP A 103 11.58 -15.09 -6.48
C ASP A 103 11.20 -13.64 -6.77
N VAL A 104 11.25 -13.26 -8.04
CA VAL A 104 10.65 -12.02 -8.55
C VAL A 104 9.16 -12.26 -8.70
N LYS A 105 8.36 -11.63 -7.83
CA LYS A 105 6.92 -11.82 -7.69
C LYS A 105 6.12 -10.62 -8.16
N MET A 106 6.67 -9.41 -8.07
CA MET A 106 5.98 -8.21 -8.53
C MET A 106 6.23 -7.94 -10.02
N LEU A 107 5.30 -8.41 -10.86
CA LEU A 107 5.31 -8.17 -12.30
C LEU A 107 4.31 -7.05 -12.64
N ARG A 108 4.76 -6.06 -13.40
CA ARG A 108 3.97 -4.85 -13.70
C ARG A 108 3.62 -4.79 -15.18
N TRP A 109 2.41 -4.32 -15.49
CA TRP A 109 1.86 -4.23 -16.85
C TRP A 109 1.94 -5.55 -17.64
N VAL A 110 1.58 -6.65 -16.99
CA VAL A 110 1.53 -7.97 -17.63
C VAL A 110 0.56 -7.93 -18.82
N SER A 111 1.05 -8.26 -20.01
CA SER A 111 0.28 -8.22 -21.26
C SER A 111 0.65 -9.37 -22.19
N VAL A 112 -0.32 -10.22 -22.50
CA VAL A 112 -0.19 -11.31 -23.46
C VAL A 112 -0.19 -10.74 -24.89
N ALA A 113 0.71 -11.25 -25.72
CA ALA A 113 0.80 -10.89 -27.13
C ALA A 113 -0.52 -11.21 -27.87
N PRO A 114 -0.87 -10.47 -28.93
CA PRO A 114 -2.14 -10.67 -29.63
C PRO A 114 -2.35 -12.10 -30.16
N ASP A 115 -1.27 -12.81 -30.50
CA ASP A 115 -1.28 -14.22 -30.94
C ASP A 115 -1.45 -15.24 -29.79
N GLY A 116 -1.43 -14.80 -28.53
CA GLY A 116 -1.53 -15.65 -27.34
C GLY A 116 -0.27 -16.47 -27.02
N ARG A 117 0.84 -16.31 -27.76
CA ARG A 117 2.00 -17.20 -27.67
C ARG A 117 3.08 -16.73 -26.70
N SER A 118 3.07 -15.46 -26.30
CA SER A 118 4.04 -14.92 -25.36
C SER A 118 3.42 -13.87 -24.44
N VAL A 119 4.05 -13.62 -23.30
CA VAL A 119 3.67 -12.56 -22.36
C VAL A 119 4.81 -11.57 -22.18
N LEU A 120 4.46 -10.29 -22.13
CA LEU A 120 5.33 -9.14 -21.90
C LEU A 120 5.01 -8.53 -20.55
N TYR A 121 6.02 -8.12 -19.79
CA TYR A 121 5.84 -7.46 -18.50
C TYR A 121 7.12 -6.71 -18.11
N GLN A 122 7.00 -5.86 -17.10
CA GLN A 122 8.12 -5.20 -16.45
C GLN A 122 8.45 -5.91 -15.12
N ALA A 123 9.74 -6.16 -14.88
CA ALA A 123 10.27 -6.60 -13.60
C ALA A 123 11.68 -6.05 -13.38
N LEU A 124 12.04 -5.70 -12.14
CA LEU A 124 13.36 -5.15 -11.77
C LEU A 124 13.81 -3.95 -12.64
N GLY A 125 12.88 -3.04 -12.95
CA GLY A 125 13.09 -1.88 -13.80
C GLY A 125 13.19 -2.15 -15.31
N LYS A 126 13.07 -3.40 -15.80
CA LYS A 126 13.32 -3.76 -17.21
C LYS A 126 12.16 -4.55 -17.84
N LEU A 127 12.08 -4.55 -19.17
CA LEU A 127 11.10 -5.34 -19.93
C LEU A 127 11.56 -6.77 -20.16
N TRP A 128 10.65 -7.70 -19.92
CA TRP A 128 10.83 -9.13 -20.08
C TRP A 128 9.75 -9.72 -20.98
N ILE A 129 10.14 -10.71 -21.78
CA ILE A 129 9.21 -11.52 -22.57
C ILE A 129 9.40 -12.99 -22.21
N ARG A 130 8.30 -13.75 -22.24
CA ARG A 130 8.30 -15.19 -22.01
C ARG A 130 7.34 -15.88 -22.98
N ASP A 131 7.79 -16.94 -23.64
CA ASP A 131 6.89 -17.78 -24.44
C ASP A 131 5.98 -18.61 -23.52
N LEU A 132 4.70 -18.73 -23.90
CA LEU A 132 3.68 -19.44 -23.13
C LEU A 132 3.50 -20.87 -23.68
N PRO A 133 3.19 -21.85 -22.81
CA PRO A 133 3.05 -21.73 -21.35
C PRO A 133 4.38 -21.91 -20.59
N ASN A 134 5.42 -22.46 -21.23
CA ASN A 134 6.59 -23.04 -20.54
C ASN A 134 7.95 -22.42 -20.88
N GLY A 135 7.99 -21.33 -21.66
CA GLY A 135 9.25 -20.68 -22.02
C GLY A 135 9.97 -20.06 -20.82
N THR A 136 11.24 -19.70 -21.00
CA THR A 136 12.04 -19.00 -19.99
C THR A 136 11.92 -17.48 -20.19
N PRO A 137 11.64 -16.70 -19.12
CA PRO A 137 11.73 -15.24 -19.18
C PRO A 137 13.09 -14.77 -19.70
N ARG A 138 13.06 -13.88 -20.70
CA ARG A 138 14.26 -13.20 -21.20
C ARG A 138 14.06 -11.69 -21.22
N ARG A 139 15.10 -10.95 -20.88
CA ARG A 139 15.11 -9.49 -20.98
C ARG A 139 15.11 -9.08 -22.45
N LEU A 140 14.33 -8.05 -22.79
CA LEU A 140 14.21 -7.56 -24.18
C LEU A 140 15.33 -6.60 -24.58
N THR A 141 15.89 -5.85 -23.63
CA THR A 141 16.89 -4.82 -23.93
C THR A 141 18.16 -5.01 -23.09
N ARG A 142 19.23 -4.31 -23.48
CA ARG A 142 20.48 -4.21 -22.72
C ARG A 142 20.69 -2.81 -22.13
N ASP A 143 19.64 -2.00 -22.06
CA ASP A 143 19.74 -0.64 -21.50
C ASP A 143 19.82 -0.71 -19.98
N GLU A 144 20.98 -0.40 -19.40
CA GLU A 144 21.14 -0.32 -17.95
C GLU A 144 20.78 1.05 -17.38
N ALA A 145 20.90 2.12 -18.17
CA ALA A 145 20.78 3.52 -17.72
C ALA A 145 19.33 3.95 -17.47
N ASN A 146 18.35 3.33 -18.13
CA ASN A 146 16.95 3.71 -18.04
C ASN A 146 16.08 2.63 -17.39
N SER A 147 15.14 3.01 -16.53
CA SER A 147 14.00 2.14 -16.21
C SER A 147 13.06 2.09 -17.42
N GLU A 148 12.45 0.94 -17.68
CA GLU A 148 11.56 0.70 -18.82
C GLU A 148 10.17 0.32 -18.33
N LEU A 149 9.15 1.07 -18.75
CA LEU A 149 7.86 1.17 -18.08
C LEU A 149 6.71 1.13 -19.09
N HIS A 150 5.50 0.80 -18.61
CA HIS A 150 4.24 0.83 -19.38
C HIS A 150 4.33 0.22 -20.80
N PRO A 151 4.79 -1.03 -20.96
CA PRO A 151 4.83 -1.68 -22.27
C PRO A 151 3.42 -1.96 -22.83
N ALA A 152 3.26 -1.83 -24.14
CA ALA A 152 2.05 -2.25 -24.86
C ALA A 152 2.39 -2.82 -26.25
N TRP A 153 1.64 -3.83 -26.67
CA TRP A 153 1.75 -4.44 -28.00
C TRP A 153 1.06 -3.59 -29.07
N SER A 154 1.61 -3.60 -30.29
CA SER A 154 0.82 -3.25 -31.49
C SER A 154 -0.24 -4.30 -31.75
N ALA A 155 -1.32 -3.93 -32.45
CA ALA A 155 -2.42 -4.86 -32.74
C ALA A 155 -1.97 -6.09 -33.56
N ASP A 156 -0.92 -5.96 -34.38
CA ASP A 156 -0.34 -7.08 -35.15
C ASP A 156 0.69 -7.91 -34.34
N GLY A 157 1.00 -7.52 -33.11
CA GLY A 157 1.98 -8.17 -32.23
C GLY A 157 3.43 -8.07 -32.68
N ARG A 158 3.75 -7.27 -33.71
CA ARG A 158 5.11 -7.16 -34.25
C ARG A 158 5.97 -6.12 -33.53
N SER A 159 5.34 -5.13 -32.92
CA SER A 159 6.00 -4.00 -32.27
C SER A 159 5.53 -3.83 -30.83
N ILE A 160 6.39 -3.21 -30.03
CA ILE A 160 6.14 -2.85 -28.63
C ILE A 160 6.38 -1.35 -28.51
N VAL A 161 5.47 -0.64 -27.84
CA VAL A 161 5.68 0.73 -27.35
C VAL A 161 5.89 0.69 -25.85
N TYR A 162 6.77 1.54 -25.33
CA TYR A 162 7.05 1.63 -23.89
C TYR A 162 7.57 3.02 -23.55
N THR A 163 7.61 3.36 -22.27
CA THR A 163 8.26 4.58 -21.77
C THR A 163 9.53 4.26 -21.02
N THR A 164 10.45 5.21 -20.98
CA THR A 164 11.66 5.14 -20.14
C THR A 164 11.61 6.16 -19.01
N TRP A 165 12.42 5.95 -17.98
CA TRP A 165 12.72 6.97 -16.96
C TRP A 165 14.20 6.98 -16.59
N ASN A 166 14.76 8.18 -16.49
CA ASN A 166 16.08 8.48 -15.97
C ASN A 166 16.01 9.78 -15.16
N ASP A 167 16.66 9.86 -14.00
CA ASP A 167 16.50 11.04 -13.13
C ASP A 167 17.13 12.32 -13.74
N ARG A 168 18.10 12.17 -14.65
CA ARG A 168 18.78 13.27 -15.33
C ARG A 168 18.15 13.59 -16.68
N GLU A 169 17.92 12.57 -17.51
CA GLU A 169 17.39 12.73 -18.88
C GLU A 169 15.86 12.76 -18.94
N LEU A 170 15.18 12.46 -17.82
CA LEU A 170 13.74 12.25 -17.71
C LEU A 170 13.24 11.13 -18.63
N GLY A 171 11.93 11.06 -18.85
CA GLY A 171 11.32 10.02 -19.65
C GLY A 171 11.20 10.35 -21.14
N ALA A 172 11.05 9.29 -21.93
CA ALA A 172 10.76 9.35 -23.36
C ALA A 172 9.86 8.17 -23.77
N ILE A 173 9.18 8.29 -24.90
CA ILE A 173 8.42 7.19 -25.53
C ILE A 173 9.32 6.52 -26.56
N TRP A 174 9.34 5.19 -26.54
CA TRP A 174 10.13 4.35 -27.44
C TRP A 174 9.27 3.28 -28.10
N THR A 175 9.67 2.88 -29.30
CA THR A 175 9.17 1.68 -29.96
C THR A 175 10.30 0.70 -30.26
N MET A 176 9.97 -0.59 -30.33
CA MET A 176 10.90 -1.65 -30.71
C MET A 176 10.15 -2.83 -31.36
N ARG A 177 10.88 -3.72 -32.01
CA ARG A 177 10.31 -5.01 -32.46
C ARG A 177 10.11 -5.96 -31.29
N ARG A 178 9.26 -6.97 -31.47
CA ARG A 178 8.95 -8.04 -30.49
C ARG A 178 10.20 -8.74 -29.90
N ASP A 179 11.28 -8.83 -30.67
CA ASP A 179 12.54 -9.44 -30.23
C ASP A 179 13.44 -8.51 -29.42
N GLY A 180 13.13 -7.21 -29.37
CA GLY A 180 13.91 -6.15 -28.73
C GLY A 180 14.76 -5.33 -29.70
N SER A 181 14.78 -5.67 -30.99
CA SER A 181 15.58 -4.97 -32.01
C SER A 181 14.92 -3.68 -32.48
N SER A 182 15.67 -2.90 -33.28
CA SER A 182 15.17 -1.71 -33.99
C SER A 182 14.51 -0.67 -33.06
N ARG A 183 15.12 -0.47 -31.89
CA ARG A 183 14.65 0.51 -30.90
C ARG A 183 14.72 1.92 -31.47
N ARG A 184 13.63 2.68 -31.33
CA ARG A 184 13.50 4.04 -31.84
C ARG A 184 12.83 4.94 -30.81
N LYS A 185 13.44 6.10 -30.53
CA LYS A 185 12.83 7.16 -29.72
C LYS A 185 11.76 7.89 -30.55
N VAL A 186 10.55 8.01 -30.01
CA VAL A 186 9.40 8.65 -30.68
C VAL A 186 9.29 10.12 -30.30
N THR A 187 9.49 10.45 -29.03
CA THR A 187 9.42 11.82 -28.51
C THR A 187 10.75 12.54 -28.62
N SER A 188 10.77 13.77 -29.15
CA SER A 188 11.95 14.63 -29.21
C SER A 188 12.27 15.33 -27.89
N LYS A 189 11.25 15.64 -27.08
CA LYS A 189 11.37 16.36 -25.81
C LYS A 189 11.32 15.42 -24.61
N PRO A 190 12.16 15.62 -23.57
CA PRO A 190 12.07 14.89 -22.31
C PRO A 190 10.75 15.20 -21.60
N GLY A 191 10.29 14.29 -20.73
CA GLY A 191 9.06 14.49 -19.97
C GLY A 191 8.66 13.30 -19.10
N HIS A 192 7.53 13.42 -18.42
CA HIS A 192 6.97 12.35 -17.59
C HIS A 192 5.87 11.64 -18.38
N TYR A 193 6.27 10.64 -19.16
CA TYR A 193 5.37 9.91 -20.06
C TYR A 193 4.93 8.57 -19.45
N VAL A 194 3.63 8.28 -19.51
CA VAL A 194 3.04 7.03 -19.03
C VAL A 194 1.95 6.52 -19.98
N GLU A 195 1.61 5.25 -19.84
CA GLU A 195 0.47 4.61 -20.51
C GLU A 195 0.43 4.79 -22.04
N PRO A 196 1.54 4.56 -22.79
CA PRO A 196 1.49 4.62 -24.24
C PRO A 196 0.71 3.42 -24.82
N SER A 197 0.00 3.63 -25.92
CA SER A 197 -0.70 2.58 -26.66
C SER A 197 -0.79 2.93 -28.14
N PHE A 198 -0.68 1.93 -29.01
CA PHE A 198 -0.82 2.11 -30.46
C PHE A 198 -2.30 2.28 -30.87
N SER A 199 -2.52 2.99 -31.97
CA SER A 199 -3.74 2.83 -32.77
C SER A 199 -3.79 1.43 -33.41
N HIS A 200 -4.98 0.97 -33.79
CA HIS A 200 -5.15 -0.37 -34.38
C HIS A 200 -4.31 -0.58 -35.65
N ASP A 201 -4.12 0.47 -36.45
CA ASP A 201 -3.28 0.48 -37.66
C ASP A 201 -1.78 0.68 -37.38
N GLY A 202 -1.38 0.90 -36.12
CA GLY A 202 0.00 1.13 -35.69
C GLY A 202 0.60 2.48 -36.09
N ARG A 203 -0.17 3.40 -36.71
CA ARG A 203 0.36 4.68 -37.22
C ARG A 203 0.45 5.78 -36.17
N ARG A 204 -0.31 5.68 -35.09
CA ARG A 204 -0.36 6.66 -34.00
C ARG A 204 -0.11 5.99 -32.66
N ILE A 205 0.38 6.78 -31.71
CA ILE A 205 0.55 6.39 -30.31
C ILE A 205 -0.20 7.42 -29.47
N VAL A 206 -1.13 6.97 -28.63
CA VAL A 206 -1.74 7.76 -27.57
C VAL A 206 -0.98 7.51 -26.28
N PHE A 207 -0.84 8.52 -25.43
CA PHE A 207 -0.11 8.44 -24.17
C PHE A 207 -0.57 9.52 -23.21
N ARG A 208 -0.13 9.44 -21.95
CA ARG A 208 -0.39 10.45 -20.93
C ARG A 208 0.90 11.15 -20.48
N ARG A 209 0.84 12.47 -20.34
CA ARG A 209 1.83 13.27 -19.62
C ARG A 209 1.35 13.51 -18.21
N ILE A 210 2.24 13.43 -17.24
CA ILE A 210 1.93 13.63 -15.81
C ILE A 210 2.81 14.71 -15.18
N GLY A 211 2.40 15.14 -13.98
CA GLY A 211 3.21 16.01 -13.13
C GLY A 211 4.31 15.26 -12.36
N SER A 212 5.10 16.02 -11.62
CA SER A 212 6.00 15.49 -10.60
C SER A 212 5.23 15.08 -9.33
N ASP A 213 5.90 14.35 -8.43
CA ASP A 213 5.35 13.81 -7.18
C ASP A 213 6.24 14.10 -5.96
N GLY A 214 7.17 15.04 -6.07
CA GLY A 214 8.11 15.39 -4.99
C GLY A 214 9.28 14.41 -4.82
N LEU A 215 9.24 13.26 -5.49
CA LEU A 215 10.36 12.32 -5.59
C LEU A 215 11.09 12.46 -6.93
N ARG A 216 10.37 12.86 -7.98
CA ARG A 216 10.92 13.13 -9.32
C ARG A 216 11.16 14.62 -9.55
N SER A 217 11.91 14.95 -10.60
CA SER A 217 12.17 16.34 -10.99
C SER A 217 10.89 17.08 -11.41
N ASN A 218 10.76 18.35 -11.03
CA ASN A 218 9.70 19.26 -11.49
C ASN A 218 9.90 19.75 -12.94
N LEU A 219 11.02 19.40 -13.58
CA LEU A 219 11.25 19.74 -14.98
C LEU A 219 10.28 18.97 -15.88
N HIS A 220 9.79 19.64 -16.93
CA HIS A 220 8.87 19.07 -17.94
C HIS A 220 7.56 18.49 -17.38
N SER A 221 7.03 19.08 -16.30
CA SER A 221 5.84 18.59 -15.58
C SER A 221 4.61 19.52 -15.65
N ARG A 222 4.65 20.62 -16.42
CA ARG A 222 3.62 21.70 -16.38
C ARG A 222 2.38 21.45 -17.25
N ASP A 223 2.44 20.53 -18.20
CA ASP A 223 1.36 20.29 -19.18
C ASP A 223 0.81 18.84 -19.13
N PRO A 224 0.28 18.39 -17.98
CA PRO A 224 -0.32 17.06 -17.89
C PRO A 224 -1.55 16.93 -18.80
N GLY A 225 -1.85 15.70 -19.18
CA GLY A 225 -3.00 15.39 -20.02
C GLY A 225 -2.76 14.19 -20.93
N VAL A 226 -3.76 13.89 -21.75
CA VAL A 226 -3.69 12.82 -22.76
C VAL A 226 -3.35 13.43 -24.11
N TYR A 227 -2.42 12.81 -24.81
CA TYR A 227 -1.88 13.26 -26.08
C TYR A 227 -1.83 12.10 -27.07
N TRP A 228 -1.83 12.42 -28.36
CA TRP A 228 -1.37 11.48 -29.39
C TRP A 228 -0.19 12.05 -30.18
N ILE A 229 0.61 11.17 -30.75
CA ILE A 229 1.75 11.46 -31.64
C ILE A 229 1.77 10.44 -32.77
N ALA A 230 2.31 10.80 -33.93
CA ALA A 230 2.59 9.79 -34.96
C ALA A 230 3.62 8.77 -34.44
N ALA A 231 3.47 7.50 -34.80
CA ALA A 231 4.42 6.45 -34.39
C ALA A 231 5.83 6.68 -34.95
N THR A 232 5.96 7.52 -35.96
CA THR A 232 7.22 8.01 -36.52
C THR A 232 7.82 9.21 -35.76
N GLY A 233 7.18 9.68 -34.69
CA GLY A 233 7.58 10.88 -33.97
C GLY A 233 7.00 12.17 -34.57
N GLY A 234 7.39 13.31 -34.02
CA GLY A 234 6.85 14.63 -34.34
C GLY A 234 6.38 15.38 -33.08
N GLU A 235 5.62 16.46 -33.26
CA GLU A 235 5.02 17.18 -32.14
C GLU A 235 3.70 16.51 -31.69
N PRO A 236 3.54 16.19 -30.39
CA PRO A 236 2.29 15.64 -29.87
C PRO A 236 1.13 16.64 -29.90
N THR A 237 -0.08 16.13 -30.15
CA THR A 237 -1.34 16.89 -30.02
C THR A 237 -2.06 16.51 -28.74
N ARG A 238 -2.43 17.50 -27.92
CA ARG A 238 -3.23 17.27 -26.71
C ARG A 238 -4.68 16.98 -27.07
N ILE A 239 -5.25 15.98 -26.43
CA ILE A 239 -6.64 15.56 -26.59
C ILE A 239 -7.47 16.09 -25.42
N THR A 240 -7.03 15.83 -24.18
CA THR A 240 -7.75 16.26 -22.97
C THR A 240 -6.78 16.50 -21.82
N GLN A 241 -7.20 17.31 -20.85
CA GLN A 241 -6.40 17.59 -19.65
C GLN A 241 -6.48 16.44 -18.62
N THR A 242 -7.56 15.65 -18.66
CA THR A 242 -7.86 14.63 -17.65
C THR A 242 -8.13 13.27 -18.29
N GLY A 243 -8.13 12.24 -17.45
CA GLY A 243 -8.32 10.85 -17.87
C GLY A 243 -7.01 10.06 -17.84
N THR A 244 -7.14 8.74 -17.69
CA THR A 244 -6.02 7.80 -17.59
C THR A 244 -6.27 6.58 -18.47
N GLN A 245 -5.22 5.78 -18.66
CA GLN A 245 -5.23 4.54 -19.46
C GLN A 245 -5.76 4.74 -20.88
N PRO A 246 -5.29 5.75 -21.64
CA PRO A 246 -5.85 6.08 -22.94
C PRO A 246 -5.61 4.98 -23.97
N ARG A 247 -6.64 4.66 -24.76
CA ARG A 247 -6.58 3.69 -25.86
C ARG A 247 -7.43 4.13 -27.03
N PHE A 248 -6.97 3.89 -28.26
CA PHE A 248 -7.83 4.08 -29.43
C PHE A 248 -8.98 3.05 -29.42
N ASN A 249 -10.13 3.46 -29.93
CA ASN A 249 -11.15 2.51 -30.37
C ASN A 249 -10.69 1.78 -31.65
N ARG A 250 -11.46 0.78 -32.07
CA ARG A 250 -11.16 -0.02 -33.26
C ARG A 250 -11.01 0.81 -34.54
N ALA A 251 -11.86 1.82 -34.72
CA ALA A 251 -11.83 2.71 -35.90
C ALA A 251 -10.68 3.73 -35.87
N GLY A 252 -10.08 3.99 -34.71
CA GLY A 252 -8.97 4.94 -34.56
C GLY A 252 -9.39 6.42 -34.56
N ASP A 253 -10.69 6.71 -34.47
CA ASP A 253 -11.28 8.05 -34.48
C ASP A 253 -11.68 8.55 -33.07
N ARG A 254 -11.67 7.67 -32.06
CA ARG A 254 -11.95 8.01 -30.66
C ARG A 254 -10.92 7.42 -29.71
N ILE A 255 -10.77 8.06 -28.55
CA ILE A 255 -9.94 7.61 -27.43
C ILE A 255 -10.82 7.22 -26.27
N TYR A 256 -10.75 5.95 -25.84
CA TYR A 256 -11.27 5.48 -24.57
C TYR A 256 -10.35 5.88 -23.41
N LEU A 257 -10.97 6.26 -22.29
CA LEU A 257 -10.31 6.80 -21.09
C LEU A 257 -11.00 6.29 -19.83
N THR A 258 -10.22 6.01 -18.80
CA THR A 258 -10.73 5.98 -17.43
C THR A 258 -10.83 7.41 -16.90
N THR A 259 -11.98 7.77 -16.33
CA THR A 259 -12.30 9.13 -15.87
C THR A 259 -12.85 9.12 -14.45
N SER A 260 -12.79 10.27 -13.77
CA SER A 260 -13.37 10.48 -12.45
C SER A 260 -14.69 11.24 -12.62
N GLU A 261 -15.81 10.56 -12.44
CA GLU A 261 -17.15 11.15 -12.53
C GLU A 261 -17.64 11.60 -11.15
N PRO A 262 -18.51 12.62 -11.06
CA PRO A 262 -19.11 13.01 -9.79
C PRO A 262 -19.84 11.87 -9.08
N GLY A 263 -19.80 11.86 -7.75
CA GLY A 263 -20.63 11.01 -6.89
C GLY A 263 -22.14 11.23 -7.10
N ARG A 264 -23.00 10.43 -6.46
CA ARG A 264 -24.46 10.60 -6.60
C ARG A 264 -24.96 11.81 -5.79
N ALA A 265 -24.21 12.18 -4.75
CA ALA A 265 -24.43 13.38 -3.96
C ALA A 265 -23.09 14.17 -3.77
N PRO A 266 -23.13 15.47 -3.42
CA PRO A 266 -21.92 16.31 -3.32
C PRO A 266 -20.84 15.81 -2.35
N ASN A 267 -21.24 15.05 -1.33
CA ASN A 267 -20.34 14.52 -0.29
C ASN A 267 -19.95 13.06 -0.53
N GLU A 268 -20.39 12.46 -1.64
CA GLU A 268 -20.00 11.10 -1.99
C GLU A 268 -18.68 11.10 -2.79
N PRO A 269 -17.85 10.05 -2.62
CA PRO A 269 -16.67 9.87 -3.46
C PRO A 269 -17.02 9.89 -4.95
N ASN A 270 -16.08 10.39 -5.75
CA ASN A 270 -16.17 10.29 -7.20
C ASN A 270 -16.22 8.82 -7.64
N ARG A 271 -16.91 8.59 -8.75
CA ARG A 271 -17.11 7.29 -9.37
C ARG A 271 -16.14 7.10 -10.53
N THR A 272 -15.76 5.87 -10.80
CA THR A 272 -14.89 5.55 -11.92
C THR A 272 -15.71 5.45 -13.20
N GLY A 273 -15.44 6.32 -14.17
CA GLY A 273 -16.01 6.31 -15.50
C GLY A 273 -15.13 5.59 -16.52
N PHE A 274 -15.75 4.99 -17.53
CA PHE A 274 -15.12 4.62 -18.80
C PHE A 274 -15.77 5.46 -19.89
N ALA A 275 -15.03 6.45 -20.37
CA ALA A 275 -15.51 7.46 -21.30
C ALA A 275 -14.76 7.39 -22.63
N SER A 276 -15.27 8.07 -23.65
CA SER A 276 -14.55 8.31 -24.90
C SER A 276 -14.67 9.75 -25.34
N VAL A 277 -13.64 10.25 -26.03
CA VAL A 277 -13.62 11.54 -26.72
C VAL A 277 -13.12 11.35 -28.15
N ASN A 278 -13.44 12.26 -29.06
CA ASN A 278 -12.81 12.28 -30.38
C ASN A 278 -11.35 12.78 -30.29
N LEU A 279 -10.62 12.78 -31.40
CA LEU A 279 -9.18 13.13 -31.41
C LEU A 279 -8.88 14.61 -31.09
N SER A 280 -9.89 15.50 -31.09
CA SER A 280 -9.76 16.88 -30.64
C SER A 280 -10.20 17.08 -29.19
N GLY A 281 -10.62 16.02 -28.49
CA GLY A 281 -11.11 16.08 -27.11
C GLY A 281 -12.59 16.41 -26.98
N GLY A 282 -13.29 16.64 -28.08
CA GLY A 282 -14.72 16.92 -28.12
C GLY A 282 -15.58 15.65 -28.03
N GLU A 283 -16.90 15.86 -28.10
CA GLU A 283 -17.92 14.79 -28.16
C GLU A 283 -17.78 13.75 -27.05
N ARG A 284 -17.50 14.19 -25.82
CA ARG A 284 -17.31 13.27 -24.70
C ARG A 284 -18.56 12.43 -24.43
N ILE A 285 -18.39 11.11 -24.36
CA ILE A 285 -19.44 10.14 -24.01
C ILE A 285 -18.95 9.29 -22.85
N VAL A 286 -19.74 9.18 -21.77
CA VAL A 286 -19.49 8.22 -20.68
C VAL A 286 -20.27 6.95 -20.97
N HIS A 287 -19.57 5.87 -21.28
CA HIS A 287 -20.19 4.59 -21.65
C HIS A 287 -20.54 3.77 -20.41
N LEU A 288 -19.60 3.70 -19.46
CA LEU A 288 -19.74 2.90 -18.25
C LEU A 288 -19.37 3.72 -17.03
N ILE A 289 -19.98 3.42 -15.89
CA ILE A 289 -19.65 4.04 -14.61
C ILE A 289 -19.73 3.01 -13.49
N SER A 290 -18.82 3.05 -12.53
CA SER A 290 -18.80 2.16 -11.35
C SER A 290 -18.48 2.96 -10.11
N ASP A 291 -19.11 2.59 -9.00
CA ASP A 291 -18.83 3.21 -7.69
C ASP A 291 -17.43 2.82 -7.16
N ASN A 292 -16.87 1.68 -7.58
CA ASN A 292 -15.65 1.12 -6.97
C ASN A 292 -14.67 0.46 -7.95
N ALA A 293 -14.91 0.53 -9.27
CA ALA A 293 -13.98 -0.04 -10.24
C ALA A 293 -12.62 0.67 -10.19
N SER A 294 -11.54 -0.09 -10.26
CA SER A 294 -10.16 0.40 -10.38
C SER A 294 -9.60 0.26 -11.79
N GLN A 295 -10.19 -0.61 -12.61
CA GLN A 295 -9.85 -0.80 -14.01
C GLN A 295 -11.09 -1.26 -14.76
N ILE A 296 -11.34 -0.74 -15.97
CA ILE A 296 -12.42 -1.18 -16.87
C ILE A 296 -11.80 -1.42 -18.26
N THR A 297 -12.12 -2.53 -18.91
CA THR A 297 -11.66 -2.84 -20.27
C THR A 297 -12.75 -3.52 -21.09
N LEU A 298 -12.89 -3.09 -22.34
CA LEU A 298 -13.76 -3.74 -23.33
C LEU A 298 -12.99 -4.82 -24.09
N SER A 299 -13.72 -5.85 -24.54
CA SER A 299 -13.21 -6.79 -25.52
C SER A 299 -12.98 -6.07 -26.87
N PRO A 300 -12.04 -6.51 -27.72
CA PRO A 300 -11.71 -5.82 -28.98
C PRO A 300 -12.84 -5.77 -30.02
N ASP A 301 -13.90 -6.53 -29.80
CA ASP A 301 -15.13 -6.56 -30.59
C ASP A 301 -16.29 -5.80 -29.92
N ASP A 302 -16.04 -5.12 -28.79
CA ASP A 302 -16.99 -4.34 -28.02
C ASP A 302 -18.25 -5.11 -27.56
N ARG A 303 -18.17 -6.45 -27.45
CA ARG A 303 -19.28 -7.30 -26.99
C ARG A 303 -19.27 -7.64 -25.51
N TYR A 304 -18.14 -7.47 -24.85
CA TYR A 304 -17.97 -7.77 -23.43
C TYR A 304 -17.20 -6.67 -22.73
N VAL A 305 -17.54 -6.46 -21.48
CA VAL A 305 -16.79 -5.62 -20.54
C VAL A 305 -16.26 -6.49 -19.41
N ALA A 306 -15.03 -6.23 -19.00
CA ALA A 306 -14.48 -6.74 -17.77
C ALA A 306 -13.92 -5.60 -16.92
N TRP A 307 -14.04 -5.71 -15.61
CA TRP A 307 -13.54 -4.69 -14.68
C TRP A 307 -13.01 -5.30 -13.40
N VAL A 308 -12.10 -4.58 -12.75
CA VAL A 308 -11.59 -4.89 -11.41
C VAL A 308 -12.33 -4.00 -10.42
N GLU A 309 -12.99 -4.59 -9.43
CA GLU A 309 -13.66 -3.87 -8.35
C GLU A 309 -13.37 -4.55 -7.01
N ARG A 310 -12.83 -3.77 -6.06
CA ARG A 310 -12.39 -4.27 -4.75
C ARG A 310 -11.55 -5.56 -4.89
N PHE A 311 -10.57 -5.47 -5.79
CA PHE A 311 -9.60 -6.51 -6.15
C PHE A 311 -10.13 -7.70 -6.97
N GLN A 312 -11.45 -7.93 -7.02
CA GLN A 312 -12.05 -9.01 -7.79
C GLN A 312 -12.31 -8.60 -9.23
N VAL A 313 -12.21 -9.55 -10.16
CA VAL A 313 -12.49 -9.35 -11.58
C VAL A 313 -13.90 -9.83 -11.90
N TYR A 314 -14.64 -8.99 -12.60
CA TYR A 314 -15.98 -9.28 -13.09
C TYR A 314 -16.04 -9.16 -14.61
N MET A 315 -16.97 -9.88 -15.22
CA MET A 315 -17.25 -9.87 -16.65
C MET A 315 -18.77 -9.75 -16.87
N ALA A 316 -19.16 -9.00 -17.90
CA ALA A 316 -20.54 -8.87 -18.37
C ALA A 316 -20.58 -8.68 -19.90
N PRO A 317 -21.69 -9.03 -20.58
CA PRO A 317 -21.98 -8.56 -21.93
C PRO A 317 -22.02 -7.03 -21.97
N PHE A 318 -21.60 -6.47 -23.09
CA PHE A 318 -21.63 -5.05 -23.35
C PHE A 318 -22.23 -4.78 -24.73
N THR A 319 -23.15 -3.82 -24.77
CA THR A 319 -23.69 -3.27 -26.02
C THR A 319 -23.68 -1.75 -25.88
N PRO A 320 -23.05 -1.00 -26.81
CA PRO A 320 -23.14 0.45 -26.81
C PRO A 320 -24.60 0.91 -27.01
N THR A 321 -25.19 1.60 -26.03
CA THR A 321 -26.59 2.08 -26.10
C THR A 321 -26.71 3.60 -26.19
N GLY A 322 -25.59 4.33 -26.27
CA GLY A 322 -25.55 5.80 -26.21
C GLY A 322 -25.84 6.39 -24.83
N GLN A 323 -26.35 5.58 -23.90
CA GLN A 323 -26.57 5.93 -22.49
C GLN A 323 -25.47 5.34 -21.62
N THR A 324 -25.22 5.96 -20.46
CA THR A 324 -24.26 5.45 -19.48
C THR A 324 -24.83 4.24 -18.75
N VAL A 325 -24.09 3.13 -18.75
CA VAL A 325 -24.45 1.91 -18.02
C VAL A 325 -23.68 1.85 -16.70
N THR A 326 -24.38 1.61 -15.59
CA THR A 326 -23.74 1.41 -14.28
C THR A 326 -23.25 -0.03 -14.15
N LEU A 327 -21.95 -0.20 -13.87
CA LEU A 327 -21.29 -1.46 -13.54
C LEU A 327 -21.32 -1.71 -12.03
N ALA A 328 -21.74 -2.91 -11.65
CA ALA A 328 -21.73 -3.37 -10.27
C ALA A 328 -21.53 -4.90 -10.21
N PRO A 329 -20.90 -5.45 -9.14
CA PRO A 329 -20.70 -6.89 -8.95
C PRO A 329 -22.00 -7.70 -8.98
N ARG A 330 -23.13 -7.06 -8.69
CA ARG A 330 -24.48 -7.62 -8.75
C ARG A 330 -25.35 -6.68 -9.57
N SER A 331 -26.01 -7.22 -10.59
CA SER A 331 -26.97 -6.52 -11.43
C SER A 331 -28.11 -7.45 -11.79
N THR A 332 -29.33 -6.93 -11.82
CA THR A 332 -30.52 -7.61 -12.37
C THR A 332 -30.75 -7.24 -13.83
N ALA A 333 -30.11 -6.18 -14.32
CA ALA A 333 -30.32 -5.66 -15.68
C ALA A 333 -29.55 -6.46 -16.75
N TYR A 334 -28.45 -7.11 -16.37
CA TYR A 334 -27.61 -7.91 -17.27
C TYR A 334 -26.79 -8.94 -16.47
N PRO A 335 -26.40 -10.07 -17.09
CA PRO A 335 -25.66 -11.11 -16.39
C PRO A 335 -24.23 -10.66 -16.06
N VAL A 336 -23.89 -10.72 -14.77
CA VAL A 336 -22.53 -10.46 -14.24
C VAL A 336 -21.96 -11.75 -13.66
N ARG A 337 -20.67 -11.98 -13.90
CA ARG A 337 -19.91 -13.12 -13.35
C ARG A 337 -18.57 -12.67 -12.79
N GLN A 338 -18.29 -13.05 -11.54
CA GLN A 338 -16.96 -12.97 -10.97
C GLN A 338 -16.09 -14.08 -11.57
N VAL A 339 -14.89 -13.74 -12.04
CA VAL A 339 -13.99 -14.72 -12.70
C VAL A 339 -12.76 -15.07 -11.88
N THR A 340 -12.49 -14.34 -10.80
CA THR A 340 -11.37 -14.57 -9.87
C THR A 340 -11.79 -15.24 -8.58
N ARG A 341 -10.91 -16.08 -8.03
CA ARG A 341 -11.02 -16.54 -6.63
C ARG A 341 -10.57 -15.45 -5.67
N ASP A 342 -9.32 -14.99 -5.81
CA ASP A 342 -8.70 -14.09 -4.84
C ASP A 342 -8.64 -12.63 -5.31
N ALA A 343 -7.99 -12.38 -6.46
CA ALA A 343 -7.85 -11.05 -7.04
C ALA A 343 -7.33 -11.10 -8.49
N GLY A 344 -7.36 -9.96 -9.19
CA GLY A 344 -6.68 -9.80 -10.47
C GLY A 344 -6.17 -8.38 -10.72
N LEU A 345 -4.99 -8.30 -11.35
CA LEU A 345 -4.33 -7.08 -11.83
C LEU A 345 -4.00 -7.20 -13.31
N ASN A 346 -3.69 -6.07 -13.96
CA ASN A 346 -3.32 -6.02 -15.37
C ASN A 346 -4.36 -6.68 -16.28
N LEU A 347 -5.64 -6.34 -16.09
CA LEU A 347 -6.74 -6.95 -16.84
C LEU A 347 -6.66 -6.59 -18.34
N HIS A 348 -6.71 -7.58 -19.23
CA HIS A 348 -6.70 -7.35 -20.68
C HIS A 348 -7.29 -8.52 -21.46
N TRP A 349 -7.74 -8.26 -22.68
CA TRP A 349 -8.35 -9.26 -23.55
C TRP A 349 -7.38 -9.79 -24.60
N ALA A 350 -7.59 -11.05 -25.00
CA ALA A 350 -7.08 -11.57 -26.27
C ALA A 350 -7.65 -10.76 -27.45
N GLN A 351 -6.89 -10.67 -28.54
CA GLN A 351 -7.31 -9.90 -29.72
C GLN A 351 -8.60 -10.42 -30.36
N ASP A 352 -8.86 -11.72 -30.25
CA ASP A 352 -10.08 -12.37 -30.74
C ASP A 352 -11.32 -12.09 -29.87
N GLY A 353 -11.15 -11.42 -28.71
CA GLY A 353 -12.23 -11.13 -27.76
C GLY A 353 -12.77 -12.34 -27.00
N ARG A 354 -12.18 -13.53 -27.16
CA ARG A 354 -12.70 -14.78 -26.58
C ARG A 354 -12.14 -15.09 -25.21
N ARG A 355 -10.95 -14.55 -24.89
CA ARG A 355 -10.23 -14.82 -23.64
C ARG A 355 -9.91 -13.54 -22.89
N LEU A 356 -10.15 -13.58 -21.58
CA LEU A 356 -9.75 -12.55 -20.63
C LEU A 356 -8.52 -13.02 -19.86
N TYR A 357 -7.52 -12.16 -19.72
CA TYR A 357 -6.30 -12.39 -18.94
C TYR A 357 -6.19 -11.44 -17.77
N TRP A 358 -5.63 -11.94 -16.67
CA TRP A 358 -5.21 -11.14 -15.52
C TRP A 358 -4.00 -11.79 -14.85
N SER A 359 -3.34 -11.03 -13.98
CA SER A 359 -2.19 -11.50 -13.21
C SER A 359 -2.44 -11.38 -11.71
N LEU A 360 -1.80 -12.25 -10.93
CA LEU A 360 -1.70 -12.11 -9.48
C LEU A 360 -0.30 -12.56 -9.05
N GLY A 361 0.53 -11.59 -8.64
CA GLY A 361 1.95 -11.85 -8.36
C GLY A 361 2.66 -12.46 -9.59
N PRO A 362 3.39 -13.57 -9.43
CA PRO A 362 4.14 -14.20 -10.52
C PRO A 362 3.29 -15.08 -11.45
N GLU A 363 1.95 -15.08 -11.33
CA GLU A 363 1.07 -15.97 -12.08
C GLU A 363 0.18 -15.21 -13.06
N LEU A 364 0.04 -15.76 -14.27
CA LEU A 364 -0.88 -15.33 -15.32
C LEU A 364 -2.08 -16.28 -15.34
N PHE A 365 -3.28 -15.72 -15.26
CA PHE A 365 -4.53 -16.44 -15.33
C PHE A 365 -5.28 -16.07 -16.61
N GLN A 366 -6.14 -16.97 -17.06
CA GLN A 366 -6.99 -16.73 -18.22
C GLN A 366 -8.36 -17.37 -18.02
N ARG A 367 -9.38 -16.81 -18.67
CA ARG A 367 -10.71 -17.40 -18.76
C ARG A 367 -11.36 -17.13 -20.11
N ASP A 368 -11.88 -18.19 -20.72
CA ASP A 368 -12.71 -18.10 -21.92
C ASP A 368 -14.12 -17.57 -21.59
N VAL A 369 -14.66 -16.74 -22.48
CA VAL A 369 -16.02 -16.22 -22.38
C VAL A 369 -17.05 -17.36 -22.39
N SER A 370 -16.84 -18.40 -23.19
CA SER A 370 -17.70 -19.59 -23.25
C SER A 370 -17.73 -20.37 -21.92
N ARG A 371 -16.65 -20.30 -21.14
CA ARG A 371 -16.61 -20.88 -19.78
C ARG A 371 -17.26 -19.96 -18.73
N THR A 372 -17.62 -18.73 -19.10
CA THR A 372 -18.21 -17.73 -18.19
C THR A 372 -19.72 -17.59 -18.38
N PHE A 373 -20.20 -17.68 -19.62
CA PHE A 373 -21.60 -17.54 -19.97
C PHE A 373 -22.08 -18.70 -20.82
N ALA A 374 -23.12 -19.39 -20.37
CA ALA A 374 -23.69 -20.53 -21.09
C ALA A 374 -24.17 -20.16 -22.50
N PHE A 375 -24.77 -18.98 -22.68
CA PHE A 375 -25.18 -18.48 -24.02
C PHE A 375 -24.01 -18.24 -24.99
N ALA A 376 -22.77 -18.20 -24.49
CA ALA A 376 -21.57 -18.06 -25.31
C ALA A 376 -20.87 -19.41 -25.57
N ALA A 377 -21.40 -20.51 -25.04
CA ALA A 377 -20.92 -21.87 -25.28
C ALA A 377 -21.93 -22.60 -26.18
N GLU A 378 -21.51 -22.97 -27.38
CA GLU A 378 -22.34 -23.79 -28.28
C GLU A 378 -22.67 -25.14 -27.61
N GLY A 379 -23.95 -25.39 -27.35
CA GLY A 379 -24.45 -26.67 -26.82
C GLY A 379 -24.28 -26.89 -25.31
N ALA A 380 -23.97 -25.87 -24.50
CA ALA A 380 -23.83 -26.03 -23.04
C ALA A 380 -25.00 -25.40 -22.25
N ASP A 381 -25.70 -26.22 -21.47
CA ASP A 381 -26.78 -25.76 -20.58
C ASP A 381 -26.27 -25.06 -19.31
N THR A 382 -25.02 -25.33 -18.91
CA THR A 382 -24.39 -24.74 -17.72
C THR A 382 -22.90 -24.46 -17.93
N VAL A 383 -22.35 -23.54 -17.12
CA VAL A 383 -20.91 -23.22 -17.07
C VAL A 383 -20.36 -23.47 -15.65
N PRO A 384 -19.05 -23.69 -15.48
CA PRO A 384 -18.46 -23.90 -14.16
C PRO A 384 -18.82 -22.77 -13.20
N ALA A 385 -19.45 -23.14 -12.07
CA ALA A 385 -19.90 -22.18 -11.05
C ALA A 385 -18.73 -21.49 -10.33
N LYS A 386 -17.54 -22.10 -10.32
CA LYS A 386 -16.37 -21.59 -9.62
C LYS A 386 -15.44 -20.81 -10.56
N PRO A 387 -14.85 -19.70 -10.08
CA PRO A 387 -13.76 -18.98 -10.74
C PRO A 387 -12.60 -19.89 -11.15
N ASP A 388 -11.84 -19.52 -12.18
CA ASP A 388 -10.61 -20.24 -12.51
C ASP A 388 -9.56 -19.97 -11.42
N THR A 389 -8.89 -21.04 -10.98
CA THR A 389 -7.94 -21.02 -9.85
C THR A 389 -6.52 -21.40 -10.23
N VAL A 390 -6.29 -21.79 -11.49
CA VAL A 390 -5.00 -22.30 -11.97
C VAL A 390 -4.35 -21.24 -12.85
N GLY A 391 -3.21 -20.71 -12.38
CA GLY A 391 -2.38 -19.76 -13.11
C GLY A 391 -1.16 -20.44 -13.74
N VAL A 392 -0.61 -19.83 -14.77
CA VAL A 392 0.70 -20.14 -15.32
C VAL A 392 1.73 -19.25 -14.65
N ARG A 393 2.70 -19.83 -13.93
CA ARG A 393 3.80 -19.06 -13.34
C ARG A 393 4.67 -18.43 -14.43
N ILE A 394 4.70 -17.11 -14.50
CA ILE A 394 5.49 -16.28 -15.43
C ILE A 394 6.64 -15.53 -14.73
N GLY A 395 6.67 -15.49 -13.40
CA GLY A 395 7.81 -14.97 -12.63
C GLY A 395 9.06 -15.85 -12.73
N PHE A 396 10.19 -15.36 -12.21
CA PHE A 396 11.49 -16.04 -12.26
C PHE A 396 12.30 -15.82 -10.98
N GLN A 397 13.44 -16.50 -10.86
CA GLN A 397 14.39 -16.30 -9.76
C GLN A 397 15.59 -15.48 -10.20
N THR A 398 16.08 -14.62 -9.31
CA THR A 398 17.31 -13.86 -9.49
C THR A 398 18.14 -13.92 -8.22
N ASP A 399 19.42 -13.58 -8.35
CA ASP A 399 20.33 -13.43 -7.22
C ASP A 399 20.05 -12.12 -6.49
N ALA A 400 20.18 -12.14 -5.17
CA ALA A 400 20.19 -10.93 -4.36
C ALA A 400 21.57 -10.26 -4.45
N ASP A 401 21.60 -8.93 -4.34
CA ASP A 401 22.86 -8.20 -4.25
C ASP A 401 23.58 -8.53 -2.94
N ARG A 402 24.89 -8.74 -3.05
CA ARG A 402 25.75 -9.12 -1.94
C ARG A 402 27.10 -8.40 -2.09
N PRO A 403 27.57 -7.71 -1.03
CA PRO A 403 28.93 -7.18 -1.03
C PRO A 403 29.94 -8.34 -1.11
N THR A 404 31.14 -8.05 -1.58
CA THR A 404 32.27 -8.98 -1.67
C THR A 404 33.33 -8.68 -0.60
N GLY A 405 34.14 -9.68 -0.26
CA GLY A 405 35.25 -9.54 0.69
C GLY A 405 34.84 -9.63 2.17
N ILE A 406 35.83 -9.46 3.03
CA ILE A 406 35.71 -9.53 4.50
C ILE A 406 36.09 -8.16 5.08
N LEU A 407 35.27 -7.64 6.00
CA LEU A 407 35.47 -6.38 6.72
C LEU A 407 35.67 -6.67 8.21
N ALA A 408 36.68 -6.08 8.83
CA ALA A 408 36.90 -6.11 10.27
C ALA A 408 36.88 -4.67 10.83
N LEU A 409 35.91 -4.39 11.69
CA LEU A 409 35.81 -3.14 12.45
C LEU A 409 36.48 -3.37 13.80
N VAL A 410 37.57 -2.66 14.10
CA VAL A 410 38.47 -2.96 15.23
C VAL A 410 38.46 -1.81 16.24
N GLY A 411 38.35 -2.13 17.53
CA GLY A 411 38.59 -1.21 18.64
C GLY A 411 37.36 -0.47 19.19
N ALA A 412 36.17 -0.74 18.68
CA ALA A 412 34.95 -0.05 19.12
C ALA A 412 34.38 -0.61 20.42
N THR A 413 33.54 0.20 21.09
CA THR A 413 32.60 -0.30 22.11
C THR A 413 31.37 -0.84 21.38
N VAL A 414 31.14 -2.16 21.43
CA VAL A 414 30.03 -2.82 20.72
C VAL A 414 28.82 -3.00 21.65
N ILE A 415 27.65 -2.61 21.16
CA ILE A 415 26.33 -2.80 21.78
C ILE A 415 25.60 -3.90 20.99
N PRO A 416 25.75 -5.20 21.35
CA PRO A 416 25.24 -6.32 20.55
C PRO A 416 23.72 -6.53 20.69
N MET A 417 23.01 -5.74 21.50
CA MET A 417 21.59 -5.91 21.83
C MET A 417 21.27 -7.26 22.49
N ARG A 418 22.20 -7.79 23.30
CA ARG A 418 22.01 -9.01 24.13
C ARG A 418 21.84 -8.61 25.60
N GLY A 419 20.61 -8.27 25.98
CA GLY A 419 20.34 -7.68 27.30
C GLY A 419 21.15 -6.41 27.51
N ASP A 420 21.72 -6.24 28.70
CA ASP A 420 22.54 -5.07 29.07
C ASP A 420 24.02 -5.19 28.66
N SER A 421 24.36 -6.15 27.79
CA SER A 421 25.75 -6.40 27.38
C SER A 421 26.33 -5.23 26.58
N VAL A 422 27.54 -4.80 26.96
CA VAL A 422 28.39 -3.86 26.22
C VAL A 422 29.80 -4.43 26.20
N ILE A 423 30.43 -4.49 25.03
CA ILE A 423 31.77 -5.09 24.84
C ILE A 423 32.76 -3.96 24.49
N PRO A 424 33.57 -3.48 25.46
CA PRO A 424 34.58 -2.48 25.19
C PRO A 424 35.74 -3.06 24.37
N ASN A 425 36.42 -2.22 23.58
CA ASN A 425 37.55 -2.60 22.74
C ASN A 425 37.32 -3.93 22.00
N ALA A 426 36.23 -3.98 21.24
CA ALA A 426 35.78 -5.14 20.52
C ALA A 426 36.12 -5.07 19.03
N THR A 427 36.15 -6.25 18.41
CA THR A 427 36.25 -6.41 16.97
C THR A 427 34.99 -7.07 16.43
N VAL A 428 34.46 -6.55 15.32
CA VAL A 428 33.36 -7.13 14.54
C VAL A 428 33.89 -7.54 13.18
N VAL A 429 33.75 -8.83 12.83
CA VAL A 429 34.14 -9.37 11.52
C VAL A 429 32.89 -9.69 10.71
N ILE A 430 32.82 -9.16 9.50
CA ILE A 430 31.74 -9.33 8.54
C ILE A 430 32.31 -10.00 7.29
N ASP A 431 31.85 -11.20 6.96
CA ASP A 431 32.08 -11.82 5.64
C ASP A 431 30.89 -11.50 4.74
N ARG A 432 31.13 -10.72 3.68
CA ARG A 432 30.09 -10.26 2.75
C ARG A 432 28.93 -9.59 3.50
N ASN A 433 27.79 -10.26 3.61
CA ASN A 433 26.57 -9.78 4.25
C ASN A 433 26.23 -10.51 5.57
N ARG A 434 27.23 -11.13 6.21
CA ARG A 434 27.07 -11.88 7.47
C ARG A 434 28.12 -11.50 8.48
N ILE A 435 27.68 -11.22 9.70
CA ILE A 435 28.57 -11.10 10.86
C ILE A 435 29.04 -12.52 11.22
N VAL A 436 30.34 -12.74 11.22
CA VAL A 436 30.95 -14.06 11.51
C VAL A 436 31.67 -14.10 12.85
N ALA A 437 32.04 -12.94 13.42
CA ALA A 437 32.59 -12.86 14.77
C ALA A 437 32.30 -11.49 15.41
N VAL A 438 32.02 -11.50 16.72
CA VAL A 438 31.93 -10.31 17.58
C VAL A 438 32.50 -10.67 18.95
N GLY A 439 33.42 -9.86 19.47
CA GLY A 439 33.99 -10.08 20.80
C GLY A 439 35.14 -9.12 21.10
N PRO A 440 35.75 -9.23 22.30
CA PRO A 440 36.95 -8.47 22.64
C PRO A 440 38.02 -8.60 21.55
N SER A 441 38.69 -7.50 21.19
CA SER A 441 39.70 -7.50 20.14
C SER A 441 40.86 -8.47 20.43
N SER A 442 41.11 -8.79 21.70
CA SER A 442 42.10 -9.78 22.12
C SER A 442 41.71 -11.23 21.82
N SER A 443 40.42 -11.54 21.60
CA SER A 443 39.92 -12.90 21.37
C SER A 443 39.39 -13.15 19.97
N VAL A 444 39.12 -12.10 19.19
CA VAL A 444 38.61 -12.23 17.81
C VAL A 444 39.76 -12.35 16.82
N GLN A 445 39.83 -13.48 16.12
CA GLN A 445 40.76 -13.66 15.00
C GLN A 445 40.23 -12.96 13.75
N ILE A 446 41.03 -12.07 13.19
CA ILE A 446 40.72 -11.38 11.93
C ILE A 446 41.27 -12.21 10.77
N PRO A 447 40.43 -12.69 9.83
CA PRO A 447 40.86 -13.47 8.68
C PRO A 447 41.92 -12.76 7.83
N ALA A 448 42.83 -13.52 7.22
CA ALA A 448 43.78 -12.99 6.26
C ALA A 448 43.05 -12.35 5.06
N GLY A 449 43.50 -11.18 4.62
CA GLY A 449 42.87 -10.42 3.53
C GLY A 449 41.62 -9.62 3.93
N ALA A 450 41.18 -9.66 5.20
CA ALA A 450 40.11 -8.78 5.66
C ALA A 450 40.53 -7.31 5.62
N ARG A 451 39.67 -6.45 5.05
CA ARG A 451 39.84 -4.99 5.15
C ARG A 451 39.61 -4.58 6.59
N ARG A 452 40.64 -4.02 7.22
CA ARG A 452 40.56 -3.52 8.60
C ARG A 452 40.18 -2.04 8.60
N VAL A 453 39.27 -1.67 9.49
CA VAL A 453 38.90 -0.27 9.74
C VAL A 453 39.02 -0.02 11.24
N ASP A 454 39.91 0.89 11.61
CA ASP A 454 40.07 1.33 12.99
C ASP A 454 38.93 2.25 13.38
N VAL A 455 38.18 1.81 14.38
CA VAL A 455 37.04 2.50 14.97
C VAL A 455 37.19 2.65 16.48
N ALA A 456 38.43 2.70 16.96
CA ALA A 456 38.74 3.02 18.35
C ALA A 456 38.06 4.32 18.80
N GLY A 457 37.57 4.32 20.04
CA GLY A 457 36.84 5.45 20.63
C GLY A 457 35.40 5.64 20.11
N ARG A 458 34.93 4.80 19.18
CA ARG A 458 33.56 4.84 18.64
C ARG A 458 32.68 3.73 19.23
N TYR A 459 31.38 3.88 19.04
CA TYR A 459 30.39 2.86 19.35
C TYR A 459 29.92 2.14 18.08
N ILE A 460 29.65 0.84 18.19
CA ILE A 460 28.98 0.06 17.16
C ILE A 460 27.67 -0.48 17.74
N MET A 461 26.59 -0.31 17.00
CA MET A 461 25.30 -0.95 17.25
C MET A 461 24.78 -1.59 15.96
N PRO A 462 23.79 -2.51 16.03
CA PRO A 462 23.11 -2.99 14.84
C PRO A 462 22.52 -1.83 14.04
N GLY A 463 22.46 -1.97 12.72
CA GLY A 463 21.77 -1.00 11.87
C GLY A 463 20.32 -0.85 12.31
N LEU A 464 19.83 0.39 12.35
CA LEU A 464 18.49 0.70 12.84
C LEU A 464 17.42 0.08 11.93
N ILE A 465 16.31 -0.29 12.55
CA ILE A 465 15.13 -0.85 11.88
C ILE A 465 13.96 0.08 12.19
N ASP A 466 13.45 0.75 11.16
CA ASP A 466 12.18 1.46 11.25
C ASP A 466 11.03 0.48 10.96
N VAL A 467 10.21 0.22 11.97
CA VAL A 467 9.11 -0.75 11.89
C VAL A 467 7.80 -0.14 11.38
N HIS A 468 7.73 1.20 11.28
CA HIS A 468 6.58 1.94 10.78
C HIS A 468 7.02 3.12 9.91
N ALA A 469 7.44 2.77 8.70
CA ALA A 469 7.91 3.73 7.72
C ALA A 469 6.81 4.16 6.74
N HIS A 470 6.88 5.41 6.26
CA HIS A 470 6.14 5.86 5.07
C HIS A 470 7.07 6.62 4.13
N ILE A 471 7.86 5.87 3.34
CA ILE A 471 8.76 6.46 2.36
C ILE A 471 8.16 6.25 0.97
N GLY A 472 7.79 7.35 0.31
CA GLY A 472 7.16 7.30 -1.00
C GLY A 472 8.01 6.50 -2.00
N THR A 473 7.34 5.72 -2.85
CA THR A 473 7.97 4.81 -3.83
C THR A 473 7.85 5.32 -5.28
N GLY A 474 7.37 6.56 -5.43
CA GLY A 474 6.97 7.16 -6.71
C GLY A 474 5.48 7.00 -6.99
N SER A 475 5.01 7.68 -8.03
CA SER A 475 3.61 7.68 -8.47
C SER A 475 3.45 7.30 -9.94
N ALA A 476 2.21 6.98 -10.36
CA ALA A 476 1.85 6.67 -11.76
C ALA A 476 2.76 5.61 -12.44
N GLY A 477 3.33 4.75 -11.62
CA GLY A 477 4.17 3.66 -12.05
C GLY A 477 5.64 3.97 -12.29
N ILE A 478 6.09 5.20 -12.05
CA ILE A 478 7.50 5.60 -12.21
C ILE A 478 8.15 5.71 -10.82
N SER A 479 9.18 4.91 -10.58
CA SER A 479 10.06 5.08 -9.42
C SER A 479 11.33 5.83 -9.86
N PRO A 480 11.80 6.83 -9.08
CA PRO A 480 13.07 7.49 -9.37
C PRO A 480 14.22 6.49 -9.24
N GLN A 481 15.34 6.74 -9.93
CA GLN A 481 16.55 5.92 -9.77
C GLN A 481 17.20 6.18 -8.41
N THR A 482 17.09 7.42 -7.93
CA THR A 482 17.57 7.90 -6.64
C THR A 482 16.39 8.38 -5.82
N ASN A 483 16.08 7.68 -4.73
CA ASN A 483 15.06 8.09 -3.79
C ASN A 483 15.72 8.80 -2.60
N TRP A 484 15.52 10.12 -2.50
CA TRP A 484 16.15 10.93 -1.45
C TRP A 484 15.73 10.47 -0.04
N GLY A 485 14.49 9.98 0.13
CA GLY A 485 14.03 9.45 1.41
C GLY A 485 14.76 8.19 1.84
N TYR A 486 15.11 7.31 0.89
CA TYR A 486 15.94 6.13 1.17
C TYR A 486 17.37 6.52 1.54
N LEU A 487 17.97 7.47 0.82
CA LEU A 487 19.33 7.93 1.10
C LEU A 487 19.43 8.63 2.46
N ALA A 488 18.48 9.50 2.79
CA ALA A 488 18.43 10.18 4.09
C ALA A 488 18.34 9.15 5.22
N ASN A 489 17.43 8.19 5.13
CA ASN A 489 17.29 7.13 6.14
C ASN A 489 18.59 6.31 6.31
N LEU A 490 19.26 5.92 5.22
CA LEU A 490 20.56 5.25 5.29
C LEU A 490 21.63 6.12 5.96
N ALA A 491 21.67 7.41 5.65
CA ALA A 491 22.64 8.35 6.24
C ALA A 491 22.47 8.46 7.76
N PHE A 492 21.22 8.37 8.26
CA PHE A 492 20.91 8.31 9.70
C PHE A 492 20.96 6.89 10.29
N GLY A 493 21.46 5.90 9.55
CA GLY A 493 21.72 4.55 10.06
C GLY A 493 20.52 3.58 9.99
N VAL A 494 19.39 3.97 9.40
CA VAL A 494 18.25 3.08 9.14
C VAL A 494 18.58 2.17 7.97
N THR A 495 18.82 0.90 8.27
CA THR A 495 19.22 -0.11 7.26
C THR A 495 18.08 -1.04 6.84
N THR A 496 16.96 -1.00 7.57
CA THR A 496 15.77 -1.81 7.31
C THR A 496 14.51 -1.00 7.61
N MET A 497 13.50 -1.15 6.78
CA MET A 497 12.22 -0.46 6.93
C MET A 497 11.07 -1.44 6.69
N HIS A 498 10.00 -1.28 7.46
CA HIS A 498 8.72 -1.91 7.22
C HIS A 498 7.65 -0.83 7.00
N ASP A 499 7.13 -0.76 5.79
CA ASP A 499 6.09 0.21 5.40
C ASP A 499 4.70 -0.43 5.52
N PRO A 500 3.88 -0.02 6.50
CA PRO A 500 2.61 -0.66 6.77
C PRO A 500 1.44 -0.12 5.91
N SER A 501 1.67 0.80 4.98
CA SER A 501 0.63 1.31 4.06
C SER A 501 1.23 1.99 2.83
N ASN A 502 1.22 1.30 1.68
CA ASN A 502 1.71 1.85 0.41
C ASN A 502 0.94 1.31 -0.81
N ASN A 503 1.25 1.83 -2.00
CA ASN A 503 0.78 1.23 -3.25
C ASN A 503 1.48 -0.13 -3.45
N THR A 504 0.67 -1.18 -3.55
CA THR A 504 1.15 -2.58 -3.62
C THR A 504 2.15 -2.80 -4.77
N GLU A 505 1.81 -2.37 -5.99
CA GLU A 505 2.69 -2.60 -7.16
C GLU A 505 4.02 -1.86 -7.02
N MET A 506 3.98 -0.62 -6.53
CA MET A 506 5.18 0.21 -6.39
C MET A 506 6.09 -0.30 -5.28
N VAL A 507 5.57 -0.55 -4.08
CA VAL A 507 6.40 -0.88 -2.91
C VAL A 507 7.10 -2.23 -3.07
N PHE A 508 6.42 -3.25 -3.60
CA PHE A 508 7.03 -4.57 -3.81
C PHE A 508 8.00 -4.57 -5.00
N ALA A 509 7.73 -3.80 -6.06
CA ALA A 509 8.72 -3.63 -7.14
C ALA A 509 9.99 -2.94 -6.64
N ASN A 510 9.86 -1.92 -5.77
CA ASN A 510 11.00 -1.26 -5.15
C ASN A 510 11.76 -2.18 -4.19
N ALA A 511 11.06 -2.97 -3.37
CA ALA A 511 11.68 -3.94 -2.49
C ALA A 511 12.52 -4.97 -3.26
N GLU A 512 12.03 -5.44 -4.41
CA GLU A 512 12.76 -6.35 -5.29
C GLU A 512 13.95 -5.66 -6.00
N MET A 513 13.80 -4.40 -6.43
CA MET A 513 14.91 -3.62 -7.01
C MET A 513 16.04 -3.38 -6.00
N LEU A 514 15.70 -2.99 -4.76
CA LEU A 514 16.65 -2.82 -3.66
C LEU A 514 17.37 -4.14 -3.35
N ARG A 515 16.62 -5.25 -3.28
CA ARG A 515 17.22 -6.57 -3.02
C ARG A 515 18.13 -7.04 -4.15
N ALA A 516 17.85 -6.68 -5.40
CA ALA A 516 18.70 -6.99 -6.55
C ALA A 516 19.85 -5.97 -6.78
N GLY A 517 20.05 -5.00 -5.88
CA GLY A 517 21.11 -3.98 -6.04
C GLY A 517 20.88 -3.02 -7.20
N ARG A 518 19.63 -2.88 -7.66
CA ARG A 518 19.24 -1.98 -8.76
C ARG A 518 18.87 -0.57 -8.29
N ALA A 519 18.70 -0.40 -6.98
CA ALA A 519 18.48 0.86 -6.30
C ALA A 519 19.23 0.86 -4.98
N ILE A 520 19.56 2.05 -4.46
CA ILE A 520 20.21 2.23 -3.16
C ILE A 520 19.16 2.63 -2.14
N GLY A 521 19.11 1.92 -1.01
CA GLY A 521 18.20 2.21 0.08
C GLY A 521 18.20 1.15 1.18
N PRO A 522 17.47 1.39 2.28
CA PRO A 522 17.27 0.40 3.33
C PRO A 522 16.56 -0.85 2.79
N ARG A 523 16.77 -2.01 3.41
CA ARG A 523 15.98 -3.21 3.11
C ARG A 523 14.50 -2.90 3.35
N LEU A 524 13.69 -2.99 2.29
CA LEU A 524 12.28 -2.62 2.33
C LEU A 524 11.37 -3.84 2.46
N PHE A 525 10.51 -3.81 3.47
CA PHE A 525 9.39 -4.72 3.65
C PHE A 525 8.10 -3.91 3.70
N SER A 526 6.97 -4.53 3.38
CA SER A 526 5.69 -3.81 3.40
C SER A 526 4.49 -4.76 3.53
N THR A 527 3.39 -4.20 4.02
CA THR A 527 2.05 -4.81 3.94
C THR A 527 1.37 -4.58 2.59
N GLY A 528 1.90 -3.68 1.76
CA GLY A 528 1.23 -3.16 0.57
C GLY A 528 0.05 -2.26 0.94
N THR A 529 -1.02 -2.34 0.17
CA THR A 529 -2.23 -1.56 0.40
C THR A 529 -3.02 -2.15 1.56
N ILE A 530 -3.43 -1.29 2.51
CA ILE A 530 -4.22 -1.64 3.69
C ILE A 530 -5.48 -2.44 3.35
N LEU A 531 -5.94 -3.27 4.29
CA LEU A 531 -7.16 -4.05 4.10
C LEU A 531 -8.42 -3.19 4.20
N TYR A 532 -8.55 -2.41 5.26
CA TYR A 532 -9.73 -1.59 5.53
C TYR A 532 -9.33 -0.13 5.73
N GLY A 533 -10.25 0.81 5.47
CA GLY A 533 -10.01 2.25 5.59
C GLY A 533 -11.23 3.05 5.14
N ALA A 534 -10.99 4.18 4.49
CA ALA A 534 -12.06 4.97 3.86
C ALA A 534 -12.79 4.16 2.77
N GLU A 535 -14.02 4.57 2.46
CA GLU A 535 -14.79 3.97 1.37
C GLU A 535 -14.10 4.21 0.02
N GLY A 536 -14.04 3.18 -0.83
CA GLY A 536 -13.47 3.28 -2.17
C GLY A 536 -13.04 1.94 -2.76
N GLY A 537 -12.50 2.00 -3.99
CA GLY A 537 -12.16 0.81 -4.79
C GLY A 537 -11.05 -0.10 -4.23
N ALA A 538 -10.26 0.38 -3.26
CA ALA A 538 -9.20 -0.38 -2.60
C ALA A 538 -9.62 -0.98 -1.24
N ARG A 539 -10.91 -0.90 -0.86
CA ARG A 539 -11.42 -1.50 0.38
C ARG A 539 -11.55 -3.03 0.25
N ALA A 540 -10.89 -3.77 1.12
CA ALA A 540 -11.11 -5.20 1.30
C ALA A 540 -12.39 -5.45 2.11
N VAL A 541 -13.36 -6.14 1.50
CA VAL A 541 -14.57 -6.59 2.18
C VAL A 541 -14.28 -7.94 2.83
N VAL A 542 -14.51 -8.04 4.14
CA VAL A 542 -14.30 -9.26 4.94
C VAL A 542 -15.58 -9.56 5.72
N ASN A 543 -16.42 -10.44 5.17
CA ASN A 543 -17.63 -10.93 5.82
C ASN A 543 -17.50 -12.38 6.31
N SER A 544 -16.45 -13.08 5.87
CA SER A 544 -16.17 -14.47 6.17
C SER A 544 -14.66 -14.73 6.31
N TYR A 545 -14.31 -15.89 6.87
CA TYR A 545 -12.92 -16.36 6.92
C TYR A 545 -12.34 -16.54 5.51
N GLU A 546 -13.13 -16.99 4.55
CA GLU A 546 -12.74 -17.16 3.15
C GLU A 546 -12.39 -15.82 2.49
N ASP A 547 -13.14 -14.75 2.79
CA ASP A 547 -12.82 -13.41 2.32
C ASP A 547 -11.46 -12.96 2.90
N ALA A 548 -11.23 -13.17 4.20
CA ALA A 548 -9.96 -12.85 4.84
C ALA A 548 -8.80 -13.62 4.18
N LEU A 549 -8.94 -14.93 3.98
CA LEU A 549 -7.95 -15.76 3.27
C LEU A 549 -7.67 -15.25 1.86
N SER A 550 -8.71 -14.88 1.11
CA SER A 550 -8.58 -14.32 -0.24
C SER A 550 -7.71 -13.07 -0.25
N HIS A 551 -7.98 -12.09 0.63
CA HIS A 551 -7.20 -10.85 0.69
C HIS A 551 -5.77 -11.05 1.16
N LEU A 552 -5.53 -11.98 2.09
CA LEU A 552 -4.17 -12.30 2.53
C LEU A 552 -3.39 -13.07 1.47
N ARG A 553 -4.01 -14.00 0.74
CA ARG A 553 -3.40 -14.67 -0.42
C ARG A 553 -3.02 -13.68 -1.50
N ARG A 554 -3.87 -12.68 -1.78
CA ARG A 554 -3.59 -11.59 -2.72
C ARG A 554 -2.27 -10.88 -2.37
N LEU A 555 -2.09 -10.49 -1.12
CA LEU A 555 -0.88 -9.79 -0.68
C LEU A 555 0.34 -10.74 -0.57
N LYS A 556 0.14 -11.98 -0.14
CA LYS A 556 1.20 -12.99 -0.09
C LYS A 556 1.75 -13.33 -1.48
N ALA A 557 0.89 -13.35 -2.50
CA ALA A 557 1.29 -13.63 -3.89
C ALA A 557 2.34 -12.66 -4.41
N VAL A 558 2.33 -11.40 -3.92
CA VAL A 558 3.27 -10.34 -4.31
C VAL A 558 4.46 -10.19 -3.36
N GLY A 559 4.57 -11.05 -2.34
CA GLY A 559 5.71 -11.08 -1.43
C GLY A 559 5.46 -10.49 -0.05
N ALA A 560 4.24 -10.08 0.29
CA ALA A 560 3.91 -9.65 1.64
C ALA A 560 4.02 -10.84 2.61
N PHE A 561 4.60 -10.59 3.79
CA PHE A 561 4.52 -11.49 4.95
C PHE A 561 3.71 -10.89 6.09
N SER A 562 3.22 -9.66 5.93
CA SER A 562 2.40 -8.94 6.88
C SER A 562 1.24 -8.26 6.15
N VAL A 563 0.16 -7.97 6.86
CA VAL A 563 -0.97 -7.16 6.37
C VAL A 563 -1.33 -6.09 7.38
N LYS A 564 -1.93 -4.99 6.89
CA LYS A 564 -2.41 -3.90 7.74
C LYS A 564 -3.94 -3.98 7.91
N SER A 565 -4.39 -4.32 9.12
CA SER A 565 -5.79 -4.30 9.54
C SER A 565 -6.16 -2.90 10.06
N TYR A 566 -6.16 -1.91 9.17
CA TYR A 566 -6.36 -0.49 9.50
C TYR A 566 -7.83 -0.16 9.77
N ASN A 567 -8.14 0.40 10.94
CA ASN A 567 -9.46 0.93 11.31
C ASN A 567 -10.65 0.01 11.03
N GLN A 568 -10.48 -1.32 11.05
CA GLN A 568 -11.57 -2.28 10.82
C GLN A 568 -12.49 -2.30 12.06
N PRO A 569 -13.73 -1.75 12.01
CA PRO A 569 -14.57 -1.64 13.20
C PRO A 569 -15.08 -2.98 13.71
N ARG A 570 -15.32 -3.95 12.80
CA ARG A 570 -15.89 -5.26 13.13
C ARG A 570 -14.87 -6.19 13.76
N ARG A 571 -15.09 -6.53 15.04
CA ARG A 571 -14.18 -7.42 15.78
C ARG A 571 -14.12 -8.81 15.19
N ASP A 572 -15.24 -9.36 14.75
CA ASP A 572 -15.30 -10.66 14.08
C ASP A 572 -14.48 -10.67 12.79
N SER A 573 -14.54 -9.60 11.97
CA SER A 573 -13.68 -9.46 10.79
C SER A 573 -12.19 -9.40 11.16
N ARG A 574 -11.82 -8.72 12.25
CA ARG A 574 -10.42 -8.69 12.73
C ARG A 574 -9.93 -10.08 13.14
N GLN A 575 -10.76 -10.85 13.84
CA GLN A 575 -10.44 -12.23 14.24
C GLN A 575 -10.30 -13.15 13.02
N GLN A 576 -11.17 -13.02 12.01
CA GLN A 576 -11.04 -13.73 10.73
C GLN A 576 -9.72 -13.41 10.03
N ILE A 577 -9.27 -12.14 10.05
CA ILE A 577 -7.99 -11.72 9.50
C ILE A 577 -6.81 -12.36 10.25
N VAL A 578 -6.84 -12.36 11.59
CA VAL A 578 -5.79 -12.98 12.41
C VAL A 578 -5.72 -14.49 12.16
N GLU A 579 -6.85 -15.17 12.07
CA GLU A 579 -6.87 -16.60 11.80
C GLU A 579 -6.38 -16.93 10.38
N ALA A 580 -6.78 -16.14 9.39
CA ALA A 580 -6.27 -16.29 8.02
C ALA A 580 -4.75 -16.04 7.96
N ALA A 581 -4.26 -15.09 8.76
CA ALA A 581 -2.83 -14.80 8.89
C ALA A 581 -2.08 -15.97 9.52
N ARG A 582 -2.67 -16.61 10.54
CA ARG A 582 -2.12 -17.82 11.15
C ARG A 582 -2.00 -18.96 10.14
N ALA A 583 -3.07 -19.22 9.38
CA ALA A 583 -3.09 -20.25 8.34
C ALA A 583 -2.08 -20.00 7.21
N LEU A 584 -1.76 -18.73 6.93
CA LEU A 584 -0.85 -18.32 5.87
C LEU A 584 0.56 -17.98 6.38
N GLY A 585 0.86 -18.08 7.67
CA GLY A 585 2.16 -17.69 8.21
C GLY A 585 2.47 -16.20 8.01
N MET A 586 1.47 -15.32 8.17
CA MET A 586 1.57 -13.88 7.99
C MET A 586 1.37 -13.13 9.32
N MET A 587 1.96 -11.95 9.42
CA MET A 587 1.79 -11.03 10.55
C MET A 587 0.66 -10.03 10.29
N VAL A 588 0.04 -9.52 11.36
CA VAL A 588 -1.06 -8.53 11.28
C VAL A 588 -0.71 -7.34 12.15
N VAL A 589 -0.50 -6.20 11.51
CA VAL A 589 -0.32 -4.92 12.18
C VAL A 589 -1.63 -4.11 12.05
N PRO A 590 -2.21 -3.57 13.13
CA PRO A 590 -3.45 -2.80 13.06
C PRO A 590 -3.18 -1.30 13.12
N GLU A 591 -4.26 -0.52 13.05
CA GLU A 591 -4.33 0.84 13.58
C GLU A 591 -5.70 1.00 14.24
N GLY A 592 -5.74 1.54 15.45
CA GLY A 592 -6.98 1.69 16.21
C GLY A 592 -7.71 3.02 16.00
N GLY A 593 -7.22 3.91 15.14
CA GLY A 593 -7.94 5.13 14.73
C GLY A 593 -8.33 6.05 15.88
N SER A 594 -7.41 6.31 16.82
CA SER A 594 -7.67 7.09 18.04
C SER A 594 -8.63 6.43 19.04
N THR A 595 -8.88 5.12 18.95
CA THR A 595 -9.81 4.43 19.86
C THR A 595 -9.09 3.49 20.84
N TYR A 596 -9.17 3.80 22.13
CA TYR A 596 -8.57 2.97 23.19
C TYR A 596 -9.15 1.54 23.18
N HIS A 597 -10.46 1.41 23.04
CA HIS A 597 -11.13 0.12 23.09
C HIS A 597 -10.75 -0.80 21.92
N TRP A 598 -10.60 -0.28 20.69
CA TRP A 598 -10.14 -1.14 19.60
C TRP A 598 -8.70 -1.59 19.82
N ASN A 599 -7.82 -0.68 20.26
CA ASN A 599 -6.44 -1.01 20.61
C ASN A 599 -6.37 -2.17 21.60
N MET A 600 -7.16 -2.15 22.67
CA MET A 600 -7.18 -3.24 23.65
C MET A 600 -7.73 -4.54 23.05
N THR A 601 -8.75 -4.48 22.19
CA THR A 601 -9.24 -5.68 21.51
C THR A 601 -8.24 -6.24 20.49
N HIS A 602 -7.41 -5.42 19.84
CA HIS A 602 -6.35 -5.91 18.95
C HIS A 602 -5.34 -6.79 19.70
N VAL A 603 -4.99 -6.38 20.93
CA VAL A 603 -4.14 -7.17 21.84
C VAL A 603 -4.83 -8.49 22.20
N LEU A 604 -6.10 -8.45 22.61
CA LEU A 604 -6.88 -9.65 22.94
C LEU A 604 -7.04 -10.61 21.74
N ASP A 605 -7.18 -10.07 20.54
CA ASP A 605 -7.39 -10.85 19.31
C ASP A 605 -6.09 -11.44 18.74
N GLY A 606 -4.92 -11.10 19.28
CA GLY A 606 -3.63 -11.68 18.85
C GLY A 606 -3.02 -10.99 17.63
N HIS A 607 -3.13 -9.67 17.52
CA HIS A 607 -2.38 -8.92 16.51
C HIS A 607 -0.87 -8.93 16.81
N THR A 608 -0.04 -8.88 15.77
CA THR A 608 1.43 -8.90 15.88
C THR A 608 1.96 -7.70 16.64
N GLY A 609 1.44 -6.52 16.31
CA GLY A 609 1.82 -5.24 16.87
C GLY A 609 0.59 -4.37 17.14
N LEU A 610 0.83 -3.20 17.73
CA LEU A 610 -0.10 -2.11 17.83
C LEU A 610 0.62 -0.85 17.34
N GLU A 611 0.14 -0.32 16.22
CA GLU A 611 0.75 0.85 15.59
C GLU A 611 0.12 2.15 16.11
N HIS A 612 0.96 3.18 16.21
CA HIS A 612 0.66 4.51 16.74
C HIS A 612 0.41 4.52 18.26
N ASN A 613 0.31 5.72 18.82
CA ASN A 613 0.14 5.91 20.25
C ASN A 613 -1.21 5.41 20.76
N ILE A 614 -1.29 4.98 22.01
CA ILE A 614 -2.59 4.71 22.64
C ILE A 614 -3.19 6.07 23.03
N PRO A 615 -4.44 6.39 22.65
CA PRO A 615 -5.01 7.75 22.71
C PRO A 615 -5.42 8.19 24.12
N VAL A 616 -4.95 7.50 25.17
CA VAL A 616 -5.22 7.84 26.57
C VAL A 616 -3.92 7.87 27.35
N ALA A 617 -3.75 8.90 28.17
CA ALA A 617 -2.59 9.06 29.04
C ALA A 617 -3.02 9.56 30.43
N PRO A 618 -2.49 9.00 31.53
CA PRO A 618 -1.60 7.83 31.57
C PRO A 618 -2.35 6.51 31.27
N LEU A 619 -1.61 5.46 30.97
CA LEU A 619 -2.14 4.09 30.99
C LEU A 619 -2.11 3.54 32.42
N TYR A 620 -3.21 2.89 32.82
CA TYR A 620 -3.34 2.29 34.14
C TYR A 620 -2.95 0.80 34.14
N ASN A 621 -2.81 0.23 35.34
CA ASN A 621 -2.29 -1.13 35.54
C ASN A 621 -3.07 -2.23 34.80
N ASP A 622 -4.36 -2.06 34.57
CA ASP A 622 -5.17 -3.00 33.79
C ASP A 622 -4.69 -3.11 32.34
N ALA A 623 -4.48 -1.97 31.68
CA ALA A 623 -3.93 -1.88 30.33
C ALA A 623 -2.49 -2.41 30.26
N LEU A 624 -1.65 -1.97 31.20
CA LEU A 624 -0.25 -2.38 31.27
C LEU A 624 -0.12 -3.89 31.50
N THR A 625 -0.93 -4.47 32.38
CA THR A 625 -0.96 -5.92 32.65
C THR A 625 -1.44 -6.67 31.41
N LEU A 626 -2.49 -6.20 30.75
CA LEU A 626 -3.01 -6.83 29.52
C LEU A 626 -1.95 -6.85 28.41
N ILE A 627 -1.32 -5.71 28.13
CA ILE A 627 -0.31 -5.59 27.07
C ILE A 627 0.92 -6.42 27.40
N SER A 628 1.46 -6.32 28.62
CA SER A 628 2.66 -7.06 29.05
C SER A 628 2.43 -8.57 29.15
N SER A 629 1.20 -9.02 29.39
CA SER A 629 0.83 -10.44 29.35
C SER A 629 0.63 -10.98 27.93
N SER A 630 0.65 -10.10 26.92
CA SER A 630 0.54 -10.47 25.51
C SER A 630 1.92 -10.59 24.85
N LYS A 631 1.96 -11.13 23.63
CA LYS A 631 3.14 -11.07 22.75
C LYS A 631 3.01 -10.00 21.65
N THR A 632 2.04 -9.10 21.77
CA THR A 632 1.80 -8.01 20.82
C THR A 632 2.85 -6.93 21.02
N GLY A 633 3.53 -6.53 19.93
CA GLY A 633 4.47 -5.40 19.96
C GLY A 633 3.75 -4.07 20.08
N TYR A 634 4.45 -3.03 20.53
CA TYR A 634 3.92 -1.66 20.55
C TYR A 634 4.87 -0.75 19.77
N THR A 635 4.32 -0.04 18.79
CA THR A 635 5.05 0.86 17.89
C THR A 635 4.43 2.26 17.99
N PRO A 636 4.78 3.04 19.02
CA PRO A 636 4.38 4.44 19.07
C PRO A 636 5.07 5.22 17.94
N THR A 637 4.44 6.27 17.45
CA THR A 637 5.03 7.17 16.44
C THR A 637 5.18 8.56 17.02
N LEU A 638 6.09 9.36 16.48
CA LEU A 638 6.22 10.76 16.89
C LEU A 638 5.25 11.68 16.15
N ILE A 639 4.59 11.20 15.09
CA ILE A 639 3.72 12.01 14.23
C ILE A 639 2.24 11.80 14.57
N VAL A 640 1.82 10.56 14.89
CA VAL A 640 0.41 10.23 15.15
C VAL A 640 0.16 10.11 16.66
N ASN A 641 -0.17 11.24 17.30
CA ASN A 641 -0.24 11.36 18.77
C ASN A 641 -1.65 11.59 19.35
N TYR A 642 -2.72 11.47 18.54
CA TYR A 642 -4.14 11.48 18.99
C TYR A 642 -4.50 12.55 20.06
N GLY A 643 -4.19 13.82 19.78
CA GLY A 643 -4.41 14.95 20.70
C GLY A 643 -3.15 15.43 21.43
N GLY A 644 -2.05 14.67 21.37
CA GLY A 644 -0.73 15.11 21.84
C GLY A 644 0.04 15.96 20.81
N LEU A 645 1.11 16.63 21.28
CA LEU A 645 2.00 17.43 20.44
C LEU A 645 2.66 16.56 19.36
N SER A 646 2.59 16.97 18.09
CA SER A 646 3.34 16.30 17.01
C SER A 646 4.85 16.52 17.20
N GLY A 647 5.62 15.46 17.03
CA GLY A 647 7.09 15.51 17.06
C GLY A 647 7.65 16.43 15.99
N GLU A 648 6.98 16.57 14.84
CA GLU A 648 7.36 17.52 13.80
C GLU A 648 7.33 18.97 14.33
N TYR A 649 6.22 19.38 14.95
CA TYR A 649 6.08 20.72 15.52
C TYR A 649 7.02 20.95 16.70
N TYR A 650 7.24 19.92 17.52
CA TYR A 650 8.25 19.98 18.57
C TYR A 650 9.63 20.30 17.99
N TRP A 651 10.08 19.57 16.95
CA TRP A 651 11.39 19.84 16.35
C TRP A 651 11.47 21.18 15.62
N TYR A 652 10.41 21.65 14.98
CA TYR A 652 10.38 22.99 14.38
C TYR A 652 10.47 24.12 15.42
N GLN A 653 9.96 23.89 16.62
CA GLN A 653 10.03 24.85 17.72
C GLN A 653 11.40 24.81 18.43
N GLU A 654 11.94 23.61 18.65
CA GLU A 654 13.13 23.40 19.49
C GLU A 654 14.44 23.35 18.68
N SER A 655 14.37 23.30 17.34
CA SER A 655 15.56 23.19 16.49
C SER A 655 15.40 23.88 15.12
N ASN A 656 16.50 24.39 14.60
CA ASN A 656 16.61 24.83 13.21
C ASN A 656 16.78 23.62 12.30
N VAL A 657 15.69 22.91 12.00
CA VAL A 657 15.74 21.67 11.19
C VAL A 657 16.44 21.82 9.84
N TRP A 658 16.48 23.04 9.28
CA TRP A 658 17.17 23.38 8.03
C TRP A 658 18.70 23.43 8.15
N GLU A 659 19.27 23.54 9.35
CA GLU A 659 20.73 23.56 9.57
C GLU A 659 21.37 22.16 9.45
N ASN A 660 20.55 21.10 9.49
CA ASN A 660 21.00 19.70 9.53
C ASN A 660 20.61 18.88 8.29
N GLY A 661 20.11 19.54 7.23
CA GLY A 661 19.54 18.94 6.02
C GLY A 661 20.46 18.87 4.81
#